data_AF-A0A3D5E3E3-F1
#
_entry.id   AF-A0A3D5E3E3-F1
#
_cell.length_a   1.000
_cell.length_b   1.000
_cell.length_c   1.000
_cell.angle_alpha   90.00
_cell.angle_beta   90.00
_cell.angle_gamma   90.00
#
_symmetry.space_group_name_H-M   'P 1'
#
loop_
_entity.id
_entity.type
_entity.pdbx_description
1 polymer ?
#
loop_
_entity_poly.entity_id
_entity_poly.type
_entity_poly.pdbx_seq_one_letter_code
_entity_poly.pdbx_strand_id
1 'polypeptide(L)'
;MNNTNYYVKYISLVVILLIASGLRLMNTGLETYSHDEAVHTIKALKIVQDGELGLLGPPMPYFSFRGSHGPVSIYLYSLPLLIKADPRLARMFTGFMHVIAVSLIYVIGGKFYSKRVGIISAILFSVHPEAVFMARGIWNPALQLTFALLYLWTGLRGYCEQDKLSRILHLPILMLGVQCHPGIFLLFPITVILFMNSLYNKPNDRRNLFMHTGASCVVAFVTIVPWGLGLYLDNLNTGLNVDNSSNAGFLLLDFAHASNILHQVGTRMYQQLGNWEVGWTQPIQPIITCFGVVFFIFRSLFHRTKLIEGLVAFGYILPPLMLIILSVSYEDHFIWSSFGFAFILQGILLGHWLPEEYIKFQDKYRVGLLDTLNLTLKHLGVLFFGLLLVTQVFFNLRYDLGLGRVSLDNQIKALDLAQSRAVQSDRDLLIVASDNNFQWEALTSTRDARVVWEERSMPISKTGSILLGSSDDPSWDNLYDSKLIVNNKFYIAESLLADDFMLDLVPKKPIYLSNGSVFLGFISEETNSFPMAGAVWSLFLVERVDHMLDYDHKIFVHLIDSDGKKYGQVDLQSVPTSHRRVGEYILHKVDLNVSDNLTLDLPLLLHLGVYYDETEDIHYGNSFENTREIGVRASLDAIVYSDYIDLLHVNLLDTIMQGQPVSIKTNWEIVNTISGRITLVFDLIHENGDIVFSSDHEFSEDNFSVLPKGLVINNQHFLRLPTDIMPGNYFVHINLVDHNQSVALIEYMHPIKILARNRNYVIPETQHIISANYSDNIGLLGYDFINNGLDIELTLYWQAYKSMEIDYKHFVHIWKNDQLVGQLDTIPIDNVYTTSWWGLNEILNEHMELSVPSEGEYTFTVGFYDPITQERLAVWMGEDSGDLKEWVELTTVLIP
;
A
#
# COMPACT_ATOMS: atom_id res chain seq x y z
N MET A 1 53.48 47.19 21.56
CA MET A 1 52.80 46.26 22.49
C MET A 1 51.30 46.52 22.42
N ASN A 2 50.53 45.81 21.58
CA ASN A 2 49.06 46.02 21.45
C ASN A 2 48.25 44.74 21.18
N ASN A 3 48.88 43.55 21.17
CA ASN A 3 48.18 42.28 20.88
C ASN A 3 47.53 41.63 22.12
N THR A 4 47.89 42.02 23.34
CA THR A 4 47.34 41.42 24.58
C THR A 4 45.88 41.80 24.86
N ASN A 5 45.39 42.94 24.36
CA ASN A 5 44.01 43.39 24.58
C ASN A 5 42.97 42.72 23.67
N TYR A 6 43.37 42.17 22.52
CA TYR A 6 42.44 41.48 21.62
C TYR A 6 42.00 40.12 22.16
N TYR A 7 42.92 39.35 22.74
CA TYR A 7 42.62 38.03 23.30
C TYR A 7 41.61 38.12 24.44
N VAL A 8 41.76 39.08 25.36
CA VAL A 8 40.84 39.28 26.50
C VAL A 8 39.43 39.67 26.08
N LYS A 9 39.28 40.35 24.92
CA LYS A 9 37.97 40.84 24.45
C LYS A 9 36.98 39.71 24.15
N TYR A 10 37.47 38.56 23.65
CA TYR A 10 36.65 37.47 23.14
C TYR A 10 36.63 36.21 24.03
N ILE A 11 37.35 36.18 25.16
CA ILE A 11 37.35 35.04 26.09
C ILE A 11 35.94 34.61 26.47
N SER A 12 35.06 35.56 26.79
CA SER A 12 33.66 35.26 27.15
C SER A 12 32.90 34.57 26.03
N LEU A 13 33.10 34.99 24.77
CA LEU A 13 32.48 34.35 23.62
C LEU A 13 33.04 32.94 23.43
N VAL A 14 34.36 32.75 23.50
CA VAL A 14 34.99 31.43 23.35
C VAL A 14 34.46 30.44 24.39
N VAL A 15 34.38 30.84 25.66
CA VAL A 15 33.83 29.99 26.73
C VAL A 15 32.37 29.63 26.47
N ILE A 16 31.54 30.61 26.08
CA ILE A 16 30.12 30.37 25.75
C ILE A 16 30.00 29.40 24.57
N LEU A 17 30.79 29.58 23.51
CA LEU A 17 30.76 28.70 22.34
C LEU A 17 31.27 27.30 22.65
N LEU A 18 32.25 27.13 23.54
CA LEU A 18 32.70 25.81 24.01
C LEU A 18 31.60 25.10 24.78
N ILE A 19 30.90 25.80 25.68
CA ILE A 19 29.73 25.25 26.40
C ILE A 19 28.63 24.87 25.43
N ALA A 20 28.26 25.79 24.52
CA ALA A 20 27.22 25.55 23.53
C ALA A 20 27.53 24.38 22.60
N SER A 21 28.78 24.28 22.13
CA SER A 21 29.25 23.19 21.27
C SER A 21 29.27 21.87 22.03
N GLY A 22 29.77 21.86 23.27
CA GLY A 22 29.79 20.68 24.12
C GLY A 22 28.38 20.09 24.28
N LEU A 23 27.41 20.91 24.70
CA LEU A 23 26.03 20.45 24.94
C LEU A 23 25.29 19.99 23.67
N ARG A 24 25.62 20.54 22.49
CA ARG A 24 24.92 20.24 21.23
C ARG A 24 25.56 19.13 20.41
N LEU A 25 26.87 18.92 20.56
CA LEU A 25 27.65 17.98 19.74
C LEU A 25 28.07 16.73 20.51
N MET A 26 27.90 16.69 21.84
CA MET A 26 28.15 15.47 22.61
C MET A 26 27.08 14.42 22.28
N ASN A 27 27.49 13.16 22.18
CA ASN A 27 26.60 11.99 22.15
C ASN A 27 25.41 12.12 21.17
N THR A 28 25.64 12.56 19.94
CA THR A 28 24.57 12.79 18.94
C THR A 28 23.80 11.53 18.53
N GLY A 29 24.29 10.34 18.90
CA GLY A 29 23.61 9.07 18.70
C GLY A 29 22.67 8.64 19.84
N LEU A 30 22.60 9.36 20.97
CA LEU A 30 21.75 8.97 22.11
C LEU A 30 20.25 9.23 21.87
N GLU A 31 19.92 10.27 21.11
CA GLU A 31 18.52 10.61 20.79
C GLU A 31 17.91 9.57 19.84
N THR A 32 16.62 9.30 20.02
CA THR A 32 15.85 8.41 19.12
C THR A 32 15.87 8.99 17.71
N TYR A 33 16.11 8.16 16.70
CA TYR A 33 16.03 8.57 15.31
C TYR A 33 14.61 8.32 14.78
N SER A 34 13.89 9.41 14.52
CA SER A 34 12.46 9.41 14.21
C SER A 34 12.17 9.44 12.71
N HIS A 35 10.89 9.26 12.37
CA HIS A 35 10.38 9.36 11.00
C HIS A 35 10.76 10.69 10.32
N ASP A 36 10.52 11.83 10.98
CA ASP A 36 10.86 13.14 10.42
C ASP A 36 12.34 13.25 10.06
N GLU A 37 13.23 12.78 10.95
CA GLU A 37 14.67 12.80 10.70
C GLU A 37 15.05 11.89 9.52
N ALA A 38 14.41 10.73 9.41
CA ALA A 38 14.61 9.78 8.32
C ALA A 38 14.21 10.36 6.96
N VAL A 39 13.03 10.98 6.86
CA VAL A 39 12.56 11.62 5.61
C VAL A 39 13.55 12.66 5.10
N HIS A 40 14.06 13.51 6.00
CA HIS A 40 15.09 14.50 5.65
C HIS A 40 16.38 13.84 5.19
N THR A 41 16.80 12.78 5.88
CA THR A 41 18.04 12.06 5.59
C THR A 41 17.97 11.35 4.24
N ILE A 42 16.89 10.63 3.94
CA ILE A 42 16.68 9.92 2.66
C ILE A 42 16.72 10.91 1.50
N LYS A 43 15.97 12.02 1.59
CA LYS A 43 15.99 13.06 0.54
C LYS A 43 17.38 13.67 0.36
N ALA A 44 18.11 13.90 1.45
CA ALA A 44 19.46 14.44 1.38
C ALA A 44 20.47 13.42 0.80
N LEU A 45 20.28 12.12 1.06
CA LEU A 45 21.10 11.05 0.51
C LEU A 45 20.90 10.87 -0.98
N LYS A 46 19.67 10.99 -1.50
CA LYS A 46 19.40 10.99 -2.95
C LYS A 46 20.19 12.08 -3.68
N ILE A 47 20.36 13.25 -3.07
CA ILE A 47 21.25 14.30 -3.63
C ILE A 47 22.71 13.84 -3.67
N VAL A 48 23.17 13.22 -2.58
CA VAL A 48 24.57 12.79 -2.44
C VAL A 48 24.91 11.62 -3.36
N GLN A 49 23.98 10.67 -3.52
CA GLN A 49 24.18 9.41 -4.22
C GLN A 49 23.84 9.52 -5.71
N ASP A 50 22.69 10.13 -6.02
CA ASP A 50 22.10 10.12 -7.36
C ASP A 50 22.22 11.48 -8.06
N GLY A 51 22.64 12.53 -7.34
CA GLY A 51 22.73 13.90 -7.87
C GLY A 51 21.36 14.56 -8.09
N GLU A 52 20.29 14.01 -7.51
CA GLU A 52 18.91 14.47 -7.68
C GLU A 52 18.64 15.79 -6.95
N LEU A 53 18.99 16.93 -7.57
CA LEU A 53 18.68 18.26 -7.03
C LEU A 53 17.18 18.58 -7.11
N GLY A 54 16.42 18.03 -6.17
CA GLY A 54 14.98 18.22 -6.04
C GLY A 54 14.60 19.67 -5.75
N LEU A 55 13.55 20.16 -6.44
CA LEU A 55 13.00 21.51 -6.23
C LEU A 55 12.14 21.62 -4.95
N LEU A 56 11.84 20.50 -4.31
CA LEU A 56 10.93 20.36 -3.18
C LEU A 56 11.60 19.65 -2.00
N GLY A 57 11.32 20.15 -0.81
CA GLY A 57 11.72 19.57 0.46
C GLY A 57 10.76 18.47 0.96
N PRO A 58 10.66 18.26 2.28
CA PRO A 58 9.66 17.39 2.90
C PRO A 58 8.21 17.87 2.66
N PRO A 59 7.21 16.98 2.70
CA PRO A 59 5.80 17.36 2.58
C PRO A 59 5.37 18.27 3.74
N MET A 60 4.39 19.15 3.48
CA MET A 60 3.85 20.12 4.43
C MET A 60 2.34 19.88 4.64
N PRO A 61 1.91 19.25 5.75
CA PRO A 61 0.50 18.85 5.94
C PRO A 61 -0.45 19.98 6.36
N TYR A 62 0.04 21.05 6.97
CA TYR A 62 -0.77 21.93 7.84
C TYR A 62 -1.00 23.36 7.33
N PHE A 63 -0.45 23.71 6.16
CA PHE A 63 -0.75 25.00 5.55
C PHE A 63 -1.91 24.81 4.57
N SER A 64 -2.76 25.83 4.39
CA SER A 64 -3.88 25.80 3.42
C SER A 64 -3.46 25.58 1.95
N PHE A 65 -2.16 25.39 1.72
CA PHE A 65 -1.59 24.83 0.52
C PHE A 65 -1.13 23.41 0.86
N ARG A 66 -1.86 22.38 0.40
CA ARG A 66 -1.24 21.06 0.19
C ARG A 66 0.01 21.29 -0.65
N GLY A 67 1.18 20.87 -0.17
CA GLY A 67 2.43 21.11 -0.87
C GLY A 67 3.65 20.65 -0.09
N SER A 68 4.83 21.02 -0.59
CA SER A 68 6.12 20.66 0.00
C SER A 68 6.89 21.89 0.47
N HIS A 69 7.69 21.74 1.53
CA HIS A 69 8.65 22.75 1.96
C HIS A 69 9.67 23.09 0.86
N GLY A 70 10.43 24.17 1.04
CA GLY A 70 11.54 24.48 0.15
C GLY A 70 12.70 23.49 0.32
N PRO A 71 13.56 23.35 -0.70
CA PRO A 71 14.61 22.34 -0.71
C PRO A 71 15.85 22.72 0.12
N VAL A 72 15.93 23.96 0.64
CA VAL A 72 17.14 24.48 1.31
C VAL A 72 17.56 23.64 2.51
N SER A 73 16.64 23.15 3.33
CA SER A 73 17.00 22.29 4.47
C SER A 73 17.65 20.98 4.00
N ILE A 74 17.15 20.39 2.91
CA ILE A 74 17.69 19.17 2.31
C ILE A 74 19.08 19.43 1.72
N TYR A 75 19.27 20.55 1.01
CA TYR A 75 20.58 20.96 0.50
C TYR A 75 21.61 21.19 1.61
N LEU A 76 21.17 21.70 2.76
CA LEU A 76 22.07 21.89 3.90
C LEU A 76 22.43 20.56 4.58
N TYR A 77 21.47 19.63 4.69
CA TYR A 77 21.73 18.30 5.25
C TYR A 77 22.51 17.38 4.32
N SER A 78 22.53 17.62 3.00
CA SER A 78 23.37 16.85 2.07
C SER A 78 24.87 17.13 2.27
N LEU A 79 25.24 18.34 2.71
CA LEU A 79 26.66 18.71 2.95
C LEU A 79 27.36 17.80 3.98
N PRO A 80 26.85 17.58 5.20
CA PRO A 80 27.47 16.64 6.13
C PRO A 80 27.39 15.18 5.64
N LEU A 81 26.33 14.81 4.92
CA LEU A 81 26.14 13.44 4.42
C LEU A 81 27.05 13.10 3.23
N LEU A 82 27.54 14.11 2.50
CA LEU A 82 28.58 13.97 1.47
C LEU A 82 29.90 13.45 2.05
N ILE A 83 30.19 13.76 3.33
CA ILE A 83 31.39 13.26 4.03
C ILE A 83 31.22 11.78 4.37
N LYS A 84 30.05 11.44 4.95
CA LYS A 84 29.64 10.09 5.30
C LYS A 84 28.13 10.07 5.50
N ALA A 85 27.45 9.08 4.92
CA ALA A 85 26.03 8.84 5.14
C ALA A 85 25.75 8.27 6.55
N ASP A 86 25.97 9.12 7.56
CA ASP A 86 25.77 8.82 8.97
C ASP A 86 24.90 9.94 9.55
N PRO A 87 23.65 9.66 9.98
CA PRO A 87 22.72 10.69 10.46
C PRO A 87 23.28 11.51 11.63
N ARG A 88 24.25 10.96 12.38
CA ARG A 88 24.96 11.70 13.44
C ARG A 88 25.66 12.94 12.90
N LEU A 89 26.19 12.92 11.67
CA LEU A 89 26.81 14.10 11.05
C LEU A 89 25.78 15.17 10.70
N ALA A 90 24.59 14.79 10.24
CA ALA A 90 23.49 15.72 10.00
C ALA A 90 22.99 16.36 11.31
N ARG A 91 22.88 15.60 12.40
CA ARG A 91 22.60 16.15 13.75
C ARG A 91 23.68 17.12 14.21
N MET A 92 24.96 16.76 14.04
CA MET A 92 26.08 17.66 14.35
C MET A 92 26.01 18.96 13.54
N PHE A 93 25.53 18.90 12.30
CA PHE A 93 25.33 20.08 11.47
C PHE A 93 24.23 20.99 12.02
N THR A 94 23.08 20.46 12.46
CA THR A 94 22.07 21.25 13.20
C THR A 94 22.67 21.90 14.43
N GLY A 95 23.45 21.14 15.21
CA GLY A 95 24.17 21.63 16.39
C GLY A 95 25.11 22.79 16.06
N PHE A 96 25.86 22.68 14.97
CA PHE A 96 26.75 23.73 14.46
C PHE A 96 25.96 24.99 14.06
N MET A 97 24.83 24.85 13.37
CA MET A 97 23.95 25.98 13.03
C MET A 97 23.45 26.69 14.29
N HIS A 98 23.12 25.96 15.35
CA HIS A 98 22.75 26.56 16.63
C HIS A 98 23.93 27.24 17.35
N VAL A 99 25.17 26.77 17.19
CA VAL A 99 26.37 27.48 17.68
C VAL A 99 26.57 28.81 16.92
N ILE A 100 26.23 28.86 15.63
CA ILE A 100 26.15 30.13 14.88
C ILE A 100 25.04 31.01 15.46
N ALA A 101 23.87 30.47 15.78
CA ALA A 101 22.79 31.20 16.44
C ALA A 101 23.23 31.81 17.78
N VAL A 102 23.97 31.07 18.63
CA VAL A 102 24.60 31.58 19.86
C VAL A 102 25.51 32.77 19.57
N SER A 103 26.34 32.66 18.53
CA SER A 103 27.24 33.74 18.11
C SER A 103 26.46 34.99 17.67
N LEU A 104 25.37 34.82 16.93
CA LEU A 104 24.51 35.92 16.49
C LEU A 104 23.81 36.59 17.67
N ILE A 105 23.27 35.82 18.62
CA ILE A 105 22.67 36.34 19.85
C ILE A 105 23.71 37.17 20.64
N TYR A 106 24.94 36.64 20.80
CA TYR A 106 26.02 37.35 21.47
C TYR A 106 26.36 38.68 20.78
N VAL A 107 26.51 38.66 19.45
CA VAL A 107 26.92 39.83 18.68
C VAL A 107 25.79 40.86 18.58
N ILE A 108 24.54 40.45 18.36
CA ILE A 108 23.38 41.35 18.33
C ILE A 108 23.22 42.03 19.71
N GLY A 109 23.20 41.23 20.78
CA GLY A 109 23.10 41.74 22.16
C GLY A 109 24.27 42.65 22.53
N GLY A 110 25.49 42.27 22.14
CA GLY A 110 26.73 42.99 22.42
C GLY A 110 26.85 44.33 21.68
N LYS A 111 26.48 44.35 20.40
CA LYS A 111 26.70 45.48 19.50
C LYS A 111 25.62 46.56 19.61
N PHE A 112 24.35 46.15 19.73
CA PHE A 112 23.23 47.09 19.76
C PHE A 112 22.80 47.50 21.18
N TYR A 113 23.35 46.85 22.21
CA TYR A 113 23.11 47.20 23.60
C TYR A 113 24.44 47.33 24.36
N SER A 114 24.92 46.26 24.97
CA SER A 114 26.19 46.26 25.72
C SER A 114 26.81 44.87 25.70
N LYS A 115 28.14 44.79 25.87
CA LYS A 115 28.88 43.50 25.96
C LYS A 115 28.21 42.54 26.95
N ARG A 116 27.70 43.07 28.05
CA ARG A 116 27.00 42.32 29.08
C ARG A 116 25.70 41.68 28.58
N VAL A 117 24.87 42.44 27.87
CA VAL A 117 23.63 41.91 27.27
C VAL A 117 23.98 40.76 26.33
N GLY A 118 25.00 40.93 25.48
CA GLY A 118 25.49 39.86 24.61
C GLY A 118 25.91 38.59 25.36
N ILE A 119 26.67 38.73 26.46
CA ILE A 119 27.08 37.60 27.30
C ILE A 119 25.87 36.89 27.93
N ILE A 120 24.96 37.65 28.56
CA ILE A 120 23.80 37.08 29.28
C ILE A 120 22.86 36.38 28.30
N SER A 121 22.51 37.02 27.18
CA SER A 121 21.64 36.43 26.17
C SER A 121 22.22 35.14 25.61
N ALA A 122 23.51 35.15 25.28
CA ALA A 122 24.15 34.00 24.66
C ALA A 122 24.33 32.83 25.65
N ILE A 123 24.70 33.09 26.92
CA ILE A 123 24.84 32.00 27.89
C ILE A 123 23.48 31.37 28.22
N LEU A 124 22.41 32.17 28.36
CA LEU A 124 21.05 31.64 28.60
C LEU A 124 20.60 30.72 27.46
N PHE A 125 20.79 31.14 26.20
CA PHE A 125 20.46 30.30 25.05
C PHE A 125 21.37 29.07 24.92
N SER A 126 22.64 29.19 25.30
CA SER A 126 23.63 28.12 25.18
C SER A 126 23.29 26.92 26.05
N VAL A 127 22.75 27.15 27.26
CA VAL A 127 22.43 26.09 28.22
C VAL A 127 20.95 25.76 28.27
N HIS A 128 20.09 26.48 27.55
CA HIS A 128 18.65 26.26 27.58
C HIS A 128 18.28 24.85 27.09
N PRO A 129 17.60 24.01 27.91
CA PRO A 129 17.32 22.62 27.57
C PRO A 129 16.59 22.40 26.25
N GLU A 130 15.48 23.08 26.01
CA GLU A 130 14.75 22.97 24.73
C GLU A 130 15.63 23.39 23.53
N ALA A 131 16.52 24.38 23.70
CA ALA A 131 17.38 24.86 22.63
C ALA A 131 18.47 23.84 22.29
N VAL A 132 18.93 23.10 23.30
CA VAL A 132 19.91 22.02 23.14
C VAL A 132 19.23 20.80 22.53
N PHE A 133 18.03 20.43 23.00
CA PHE A 133 17.25 19.33 22.43
C PHE A 133 16.99 19.53 20.95
N MET A 134 16.44 20.70 20.56
CA MET A 134 16.19 21.01 19.14
C MET A 134 17.43 21.06 18.28
N ALA A 135 18.59 21.37 18.86
CA ALA A 135 19.86 21.42 18.14
C ALA A 135 20.41 20.01 17.81
N ARG A 136 19.83 18.95 18.35
CA ARG A 136 20.32 17.57 18.26
C ARG A 136 19.49 16.67 17.34
N GLY A 137 18.47 17.21 16.67
CA GLY A 137 17.67 16.50 15.66
C GLY A 137 17.94 16.98 14.22
N ILE A 138 17.57 16.15 13.25
CA ILE A 138 17.52 16.50 11.82
C ILE A 138 16.12 17.03 11.50
N TRP A 139 15.94 18.34 11.55
CA TRP A 139 14.63 18.96 11.35
C TRP A 139 14.72 20.33 10.71
N ASN A 140 13.81 20.65 9.78
CA ASN A 140 13.84 21.91 9.05
C ASN A 140 13.52 23.16 9.90
N PRO A 141 12.56 23.16 10.86
CA PRO A 141 12.40 24.25 11.83
C PRO A 141 13.64 24.52 12.68
N ALA A 142 14.46 23.50 12.97
CA ALA A 142 15.67 23.69 13.78
C ALA A 142 16.71 24.54 13.07
N LEU A 143 16.84 24.41 11.74
CA LEU A 143 17.72 25.26 10.91
C LEU A 143 17.20 26.70 10.79
N GLN A 144 15.87 26.86 10.81
CA GLN A 144 15.18 28.14 10.61
C GLN A 144 15.66 29.23 11.61
N LEU A 145 15.93 28.87 12.87
CA LEU A 145 16.32 29.81 13.92
C LEU A 145 17.55 30.66 13.54
N THR A 146 18.53 30.04 12.90
CA THR A 146 19.76 30.73 12.47
C THR A 146 19.47 31.77 11.39
N PHE A 147 18.59 31.45 10.44
CA PHE A 147 18.14 32.37 9.40
C PHE A 147 17.34 33.54 9.99
N ALA A 148 16.49 33.30 10.98
CA ALA A 148 15.75 34.37 11.64
C ALA A 148 16.66 35.36 12.39
N LEU A 149 17.71 34.87 13.06
CA LEU A 149 18.71 35.72 13.70
C LEU A 149 19.61 36.46 12.69
N LEU A 150 19.97 35.81 11.58
CA LEU A 150 20.68 36.47 10.47
C LEU A 150 19.81 37.55 9.80
N TYR A 151 18.51 37.30 9.66
CA TYR A 151 17.54 38.26 9.16
C TYR A 151 17.46 39.48 10.08
N LEU A 152 17.37 39.27 11.40
CA LEU A 152 17.43 40.37 12.37
C LEU A 152 18.76 41.14 12.28
N TRP A 153 19.89 40.43 12.27
CA TRP A 153 21.22 41.03 12.17
C TRP A 153 21.40 41.90 10.91
N THR A 154 21.03 41.36 9.75
CA THR A 154 21.12 42.07 8.48
C THR A 154 20.14 43.23 8.39
N GLY A 155 18.96 43.10 9.01
CA GLY A 155 18.00 44.19 9.13
C GLY A 155 18.55 45.35 9.95
N LEU A 156 19.09 45.06 11.15
CA LEU A 156 19.65 46.09 12.01
C LEU A 156 20.89 46.76 11.39
N ARG A 157 21.84 45.98 10.84
CA ARG A 157 23.00 46.57 10.14
C ARG A 157 22.61 47.31 8.88
N GLY A 158 21.71 46.73 8.09
CA GLY A 158 21.28 47.29 6.83
C GLY A 158 20.53 48.61 7.04
N TYR A 159 19.46 48.61 7.82
CA TYR A 159 18.56 49.76 7.92
C TYR A 159 18.97 50.75 9.03
N CYS A 160 19.52 50.29 10.15
CA CYS A 160 19.96 51.20 11.22
C CYS A 160 21.37 51.75 11.00
N GLU A 161 22.32 50.91 10.55
CA GLU A 161 23.72 51.33 10.32
C GLU A 161 24.04 51.71 8.87
N GLN A 162 23.09 51.52 7.95
CA GLN A 162 23.22 51.85 6.52
C GLN A 162 24.25 50.98 5.78
N ASP A 163 24.46 49.74 6.23
CA ASP A 163 25.36 48.80 5.59
C ASP A 163 24.77 48.25 4.28
N LYS A 164 25.42 48.56 3.15
CA LYS A 164 24.96 48.18 1.80
C LYS A 164 24.75 46.67 1.66
N LEU A 165 25.75 45.87 2.04
CA LEU A 165 25.70 44.42 1.85
C LEU A 165 24.60 43.80 2.70
N SER A 166 24.46 44.24 3.95
CA SER A 166 23.39 43.77 4.85
C SER A 166 22.00 44.08 4.32
N ARG A 167 21.77 45.26 3.72
CA ARG A 167 20.48 45.58 3.05
C ARG A 167 20.21 44.63 1.87
N ILE A 168 21.20 44.40 1.02
CA ILE A 168 21.05 43.52 -0.16
C ILE A 168 20.81 42.07 0.25
N LEU A 169 21.43 41.59 1.34
CA LEU A 169 21.27 40.21 1.82
C LEU A 169 20.01 40.01 2.68
N HIS A 170 19.35 41.07 3.14
CA HIS A 170 18.26 41.00 4.12
C HIS A 170 17.08 40.11 3.67
N LEU A 171 16.49 40.37 2.50
CA LEU A 171 15.37 39.59 1.98
C LEU A 171 15.80 38.21 1.45
N PRO A 172 16.97 38.04 0.80
CA PRO A 172 17.47 36.71 0.45
C PRO A 172 17.60 35.78 1.68
N ILE A 173 18.14 36.28 2.79
CA ILE A 173 18.24 35.50 4.04
C ILE A 173 16.86 35.14 4.57
N LEU A 174 15.89 36.06 4.51
CA LEU A 174 14.52 35.78 4.87
C LEU A 174 13.96 34.63 4.00
N MET A 175 14.11 34.71 2.67
CA MET A 175 13.59 33.71 1.74
C MET A 175 14.26 32.34 1.87
N LEU A 176 15.57 32.28 2.14
CA LEU A 176 16.25 31.01 2.44
C LEU A 176 15.73 30.38 3.73
N GLY A 177 15.45 31.22 4.74
CA GLY A 177 14.75 30.80 5.95
C GLY A 177 13.34 30.26 5.67
N VAL A 178 12.55 30.99 4.88
CA VAL A 178 11.19 30.58 4.47
C VAL A 178 11.20 29.22 3.76
N GLN A 179 12.22 28.96 2.93
CA GLN A 179 12.39 27.67 2.29
C GLN A 179 12.72 26.53 3.27
N CYS A 180 13.46 26.80 4.35
CA CYS A 180 13.59 25.83 5.43
C CYS A 180 12.24 25.61 6.11
N HIS A 181 11.56 26.70 6.46
CA HIS A 181 10.27 26.64 7.12
C HIS A 181 9.46 27.94 6.92
N PRO A 182 8.20 27.89 6.42
CA PRO A 182 7.41 29.09 6.08
C PRO A 182 7.15 30.04 7.24
N GLY A 183 7.21 29.54 8.49
CA GLY A 183 7.03 30.33 9.70
C GLY A 183 7.92 31.57 9.80
N ILE A 184 9.10 31.55 9.18
CA ILE A 184 10.00 32.70 9.13
C ILE A 184 9.37 33.90 8.41
N PHE A 185 8.50 33.67 7.43
CA PHE A 185 7.84 34.76 6.68
C PHE A 185 7.00 35.66 7.60
N LEU A 186 6.50 35.11 8.71
CA LEU A 186 5.75 35.85 9.71
C LEU A 186 6.56 37.00 10.33
N LEU A 187 7.89 36.99 10.21
CA LEU A 187 8.78 38.07 10.65
C LEU A 187 8.94 39.22 9.63
N PHE A 188 8.33 39.13 8.43
CA PHE A 188 8.42 40.14 7.37
C PHE A 188 8.02 41.57 7.81
N PRO A 189 7.01 41.79 8.69
CA PRO A 189 6.70 43.13 9.19
C PRO A 189 7.89 43.88 9.83
N ILE A 190 8.90 43.17 10.34
CA ILE A 190 10.15 43.80 10.83
C ILE A 190 10.86 44.57 9.69
N THR A 191 10.91 44.01 8.47
CA THR A 191 11.47 44.69 7.30
C THR A 191 10.72 46.01 7.04
N VAL A 192 9.39 45.98 7.08
CA VAL A 192 8.56 47.17 6.83
C VAL A 192 8.85 48.24 7.87
N ILE A 193 8.89 47.89 9.15
CA ILE A 193 9.20 48.84 10.23
C ILE A 193 10.60 49.43 10.05
N LEU A 194 11.61 48.61 9.75
CA LEU A 194 12.98 49.05 9.53
C LEU A 194 13.11 49.96 8.29
N PHE A 195 12.46 49.60 7.19
CA PHE A 195 12.42 50.39 5.97
C PHE A 195 11.77 51.76 6.21
N MET A 196 10.59 51.78 6.83
CA MET A 196 9.86 53.02 7.15
C MET A 196 10.64 53.91 8.13
N ASN A 197 11.27 53.31 9.14
CA ASN A 197 12.13 54.02 10.07
C ASN A 197 13.35 54.66 9.38
N SER A 198 13.99 53.93 8.44
CA SER A 198 15.10 54.46 7.65
C SER A 198 14.63 55.55 6.69
N LEU A 199 13.47 55.39 6.05
CA LEU A 199 12.89 56.37 5.12
C LEU A 199 12.58 57.72 5.80
N TYR A 200 12.11 57.65 7.05
CA TYR A 200 11.78 58.80 7.88
C TYR A 200 13.04 59.48 8.46
N ASN A 201 13.95 58.70 9.07
CA ASN A 201 15.09 59.26 9.81
C ASN A 201 16.33 59.57 8.95
N LYS A 202 16.42 59.02 7.73
CA LYS A 202 17.60 59.16 6.85
C LYS A 202 17.19 59.68 5.44
N PRO A 203 16.68 60.93 5.33
CA PRO A 203 16.16 61.45 4.06
C PRO A 203 17.23 61.56 2.94
N ASN A 204 18.49 61.76 3.31
CA ASN A 204 19.60 61.88 2.36
C ASN A 204 20.03 60.54 1.74
N ASP A 205 19.61 59.41 2.32
CA ASP A 205 19.99 58.06 1.86
C ASP A 205 18.86 57.33 1.13
N ARG A 206 17.74 58.02 0.82
CA ARG A 206 16.54 57.41 0.22
C ARG A 206 16.83 56.68 -1.09
N ARG A 207 17.64 57.26 -1.97
CA ARG A 207 17.99 56.64 -3.25
C ARG A 207 18.68 55.29 -3.03
N ASN A 208 19.68 55.23 -2.15
CA ASN A 208 20.40 53.99 -1.86
C ASN A 208 19.51 53.00 -1.10
N LEU A 209 18.63 53.48 -0.21
CA LEU A 209 17.65 52.66 0.49
C LEU A 209 16.75 51.91 -0.51
N PHE A 210 16.16 52.61 -1.47
CA PHE A 210 15.33 52.00 -2.53
C PHE A 210 16.16 51.10 -3.44
N MET A 211 17.34 51.53 -3.90
CA MET A 211 18.19 50.72 -4.79
C MET A 211 18.65 49.41 -4.13
N HIS A 212 19.16 49.46 -2.89
CA HIS A 212 19.66 48.28 -2.19
C HIS A 212 18.52 47.36 -1.76
N THR A 213 17.37 47.90 -1.34
CA THR A 213 16.18 47.09 -1.02
C THR A 213 15.60 46.46 -2.29
N GLY A 214 15.55 47.20 -3.40
CA GLY A 214 15.14 46.66 -4.71
C GLY A 214 16.07 45.53 -5.19
N ALA A 215 17.38 45.70 -5.05
CA ALA A 215 18.34 44.63 -5.31
C ALA A 215 18.12 43.41 -4.38
N SER A 216 17.82 43.65 -3.10
CA SER A 216 17.44 42.61 -2.14
C SER A 216 16.22 41.82 -2.62
N CYS A 217 15.16 42.51 -3.08
CA CYS A 217 13.97 41.88 -3.64
C CYS A 217 14.28 41.02 -4.88
N VAL A 218 15.13 41.50 -5.80
CA VAL A 218 15.50 40.75 -7.00
C VAL A 218 16.25 39.47 -6.63
N VAL A 219 17.25 39.55 -5.75
CA VAL A 219 18.00 38.36 -5.31
C VAL A 219 17.08 37.40 -4.54
N ALA A 220 16.21 37.91 -3.68
CA ALA A 220 15.23 37.12 -2.93
C ALA A 220 14.27 36.38 -3.88
N PHE A 221 13.79 37.04 -4.93
CA PHE A 221 12.97 36.43 -5.96
C PHE A 221 13.71 35.31 -6.68
N VAL A 222 14.95 35.54 -7.11
CA VAL A 222 15.78 34.50 -7.75
C VAL A 222 15.95 33.28 -6.85
N THR A 223 16.12 33.47 -5.53
CA THR A 223 16.27 32.34 -4.60
C THR A 223 15.00 31.51 -4.41
N ILE A 224 13.80 32.07 -4.62
CA ILE A 224 12.53 31.37 -4.37
C ILE A 224 11.90 30.77 -5.64
N VAL A 225 12.25 31.28 -6.82
CA VAL A 225 11.72 30.81 -8.11
C VAL A 225 11.86 29.30 -8.31
N PRO A 226 13.00 28.64 -8.02
CA PRO A 226 13.11 27.18 -8.18
C PRO A 226 12.11 26.40 -7.34
N TRP A 227 11.89 26.80 -6.09
CA TRP A 227 10.87 26.18 -5.23
C TRP A 227 9.46 26.43 -5.75
N GLY A 228 9.15 27.66 -6.19
CA GLY A 228 7.86 28.00 -6.80
C GLY A 228 7.58 27.20 -8.08
N LEU A 229 8.60 26.94 -8.90
CA LEU A 229 8.50 26.06 -10.07
C LEU A 229 8.23 24.61 -9.66
N GLY A 230 8.91 24.11 -8.64
CA GLY A 230 8.67 22.77 -8.09
C GLY A 230 7.22 22.60 -7.63
N LEU A 231 6.69 23.56 -6.87
CA LEU A 231 5.29 23.55 -6.43
C LEU A 231 4.31 23.59 -7.61
N TYR A 232 4.63 24.37 -8.65
CA TYR A 232 3.81 24.43 -9.86
C TYR A 232 3.76 23.08 -10.59
N LEU A 233 4.89 22.41 -10.75
CA LEU A 233 4.98 21.09 -11.41
C LEU A 233 4.28 19.98 -10.62
N ASP A 234 4.42 19.98 -9.29
CA ASP A 234 3.80 19.00 -8.40
C ASP A 234 2.26 19.04 -8.48
N ASN A 235 1.70 20.25 -8.51
CA ASN A 235 0.26 20.48 -8.68
C ASN A 235 -0.27 20.08 -10.07
N LEU A 236 0.57 20.06 -11.12
CA LEU A 236 0.16 19.56 -12.43
C LEU A 236 0.09 18.04 -12.46
N ASN A 237 1.04 17.37 -11.80
CA ASN A 237 1.18 15.92 -11.83
C ASN A 237 0.17 15.19 -10.93
N THR A 238 -0.22 15.79 -9.80
CA THR A 238 -1.16 15.18 -8.84
C THR A 238 -2.63 15.34 -9.23
N GLY A 239 -2.91 15.97 -10.38
CA GLY A 239 -4.25 16.37 -10.78
C GLY A 239 -4.77 17.49 -9.88
N LEU A 240 -5.58 18.40 -10.43
CA LEU A 240 -6.33 19.37 -9.63
C LEU A 240 -7.46 18.65 -8.87
N ASN A 241 -7.16 17.66 -8.03
CA ASN A 241 -8.08 17.20 -6.99
C ASN A 241 -8.08 18.22 -5.86
N VAL A 242 -8.56 19.41 -6.21
CA VAL A 242 -9.08 20.38 -5.25
C VAL A 242 -10.34 19.72 -4.69
N ASP A 243 -10.17 18.89 -3.66
CA ASP A 243 -11.27 18.66 -2.73
C ASP A 243 -11.74 20.05 -2.31
N ASN A 244 -12.98 20.38 -2.69
CA ASN A 244 -13.65 21.65 -2.43
C ASN A 244 -13.81 21.97 -0.92
N SER A 245 -13.12 21.26 -0.03
CA SER A 245 -13.18 21.43 1.43
C SER A 245 -12.18 22.46 1.98
N SER A 246 -11.25 23.00 1.19
CA SER A 246 -10.30 24.03 1.66
C SER A 246 -10.33 25.36 0.90
N ASN A 247 -11.26 25.52 -0.05
CA ASN A 247 -11.52 26.82 -0.65
C ASN A 247 -12.19 27.76 0.38
N ALA A 248 -11.58 28.94 0.56
CA ALA A 248 -12.16 30.14 1.19
C ALA A 248 -12.06 30.28 2.73
N GLY A 249 -10.93 29.94 3.35
CA GLY A 249 -10.61 30.34 4.73
C GLY A 249 -9.95 31.72 4.91
N PHE A 250 -9.75 32.52 3.86
CA PHE A 250 -8.93 33.75 3.96
C PHE A 250 -9.67 34.96 4.60
N LEU A 251 -10.97 34.91 4.87
CA LEU A 251 -11.74 36.11 5.20
C LEU A 251 -12.91 35.93 6.20
N LEU A 252 -12.76 35.13 7.25
CA LEU A 252 -13.68 35.19 8.41
C LEU A 252 -12.90 35.13 9.72
N LEU A 253 -12.76 36.29 10.37
CA LEU A 253 -12.31 36.42 11.75
C LEU A 253 -13.33 35.73 12.68
N ASP A 254 -13.15 34.44 12.93
CA ASP A 254 -13.89 33.74 13.98
C ASP A 254 -13.24 34.03 15.35
N PHE A 255 -13.96 34.77 16.20
CA PHE A 255 -13.49 35.13 17.54
C PHE A 255 -13.29 33.92 18.45
N ALA A 256 -13.92 32.76 18.17
CA ALA A 256 -13.67 31.51 18.89
C ALA A 256 -12.30 30.89 18.52
N HIS A 257 -11.81 31.14 17.30
CA HIS A 257 -10.50 30.71 16.85
C HIS A 257 -9.37 31.51 17.52
N ALA A 258 -9.56 32.82 17.70
CA ALA A 258 -8.56 33.71 18.29
C ALA A 258 -8.28 33.42 19.78
N SER A 259 -9.30 33.06 20.57
CA SER A 259 -9.14 32.70 21.99
C SER A 259 -8.38 31.37 22.15
N ASN A 260 -8.64 30.40 21.28
CA ASN A 260 -7.89 29.13 21.21
C ASN A 260 -6.42 29.37 20.85
N ILE A 261 -6.13 30.25 19.88
CA ILE A 261 -4.74 30.59 19.52
C ILE A 261 -4.03 31.28 20.69
N LEU A 262 -4.65 32.26 21.37
CA LEU A 262 -4.04 32.92 22.53
C LEU A 262 -3.70 31.95 23.66
N HIS A 263 -4.60 31.00 23.94
CA HIS A 263 -4.37 29.95 24.92
C HIS A 263 -3.21 29.03 24.48
N GLN A 264 -3.22 28.57 23.23
CA GLN A 264 -2.15 27.75 22.66
C GLN A 264 -0.80 28.47 22.71
N VAL A 265 -0.75 29.75 22.34
CA VAL A 265 0.45 30.59 22.41
C VAL A 265 0.97 30.70 23.83
N GLY A 266 0.11 30.98 24.81
CA GLY A 266 0.49 31.02 26.22
C GLY A 266 1.06 29.69 26.71
N THR A 267 0.39 28.59 26.37
CA THR A 267 0.81 27.23 26.72
C THR A 267 2.14 26.86 26.03
N ARG A 268 2.33 27.19 24.75
CA ARG A 268 3.58 26.89 24.02
C ARG A 268 4.74 27.75 24.46
N MET A 269 4.53 29.03 24.74
CA MET A 269 5.56 29.90 25.34
C MET A 269 6.02 29.36 26.70
N TYR A 270 5.07 28.91 27.52
CA TYR A 270 5.36 28.25 28.79
C TYR A 270 6.11 26.94 28.60
N GLN A 271 5.68 26.13 27.63
CA GLN A 271 6.33 24.86 27.31
C GLN A 271 7.78 25.04 26.89
N GLN A 272 8.03 25.94 25.94
CA GLN A 272 9.35 26.12 25.34
C GLN A 272 10.37 26.78 26.24
N LEU A 273 9.96 27.72 27.10
CA LEU A 273 10.91 28.46 27.94
C LEU A 273 11.03 27.88 29.36
N GLY A 274 10.10 27.01 29.77
CA GLY A 274 9.99 26.61 31.18
C GLY A 274 9.72 25.14 31.43
N ASN A 275 8.97 24.45 30.57
CA ASN A 275 8.37 23.14 30.90
C ASN A 275 9.26 21.93 30.60
N TRP A 276 10.58 22.11 30.50
CA TRP A 276 11.53 21.03 30.26
C TRP A 276 11.81 20.19 31.54
N GLU A 277 11.56 20.74 32.73
CA GLU A 277 11.59 20.02 34.01
C GLU A 277 10.54 20.63 34.96
N VAL A 278 9.80 19.79 35.69
CA VAL A 278 8.87 20.26 36.72
C VAL A 278 9.68 20.74 37.92
N GLY A 279 9.65 22.05 38.20
CA GLY A 279 10.43 22.61 39.29
C GLY A 279 10.44 24.13 39.37
N TRP A 280 11.38 24.67 40.15
CA TRP A 280 11.47 26.10 40.46
C TRP A 280 11.94 26.96 39.27
N THR A 281 12.58 26.36 38.26
CA THR A 281 13.05 27.04 37.04
C THR A 281 11.92 27.32 36.05
N GLN A 282 10.86 26.52 36.09
CA GLN A 282 9.75 26.50 35.14
C GLN A 282 9.10 27.87 34.88
N PRO A 283 8.77 28.70 35.89
CA PRO A 283 8.15 30.00 35.62
C PRO A 283 9.14 31.11 35.22
N ILE A 284 10.45 30.93 35.41
CA ILE A 284 11.42 32.03 35.41
C ILE A 284 11.56 32.69 34.03
N GLN A 285 11.98 31.93 33.02
CA GLN A 285 12.22 32.46 31.68
C GLN A 285 10.94 32.86 30.95
N PRO A 286 9.80 32.13 31.07
CA PRO A 286 8.51 32.60 30.57
C PRO A 286 8.12 33.97 31.16
N ILE A 287 8.19 34.15 32.49
CA ILE A 287 7.82 35.41 33.14
C ILE A 287 8.71 36.56 32.70
N ILE A 288 10.04 36.36 32.69
CA ILE A 288 11.00 37.39 32.27
C ILE A 288 10.72 37.80 30.81
N THR A 289 10.42 36.82 29.94
CA THR A 289 10.13 37.08 28.52
C THR A 289 8.81 37.85 28.37
N CYS A 290 7.72 37.40 28.98
CA CYS A 290 6.43 38.08 28.94
C CYS A 290 6.52 39.52 29.46
N PHE A 291 7.18 39.72 30.60
CA PHE A 291 7.41 41.05 31.14
C PHE A 291 8.23 41.92 30.18
N GLY A 292 9.30 41.37 29.61
CA GLY A 292 10.15 42.07 28.64
C GLY A 292 9.40 42.49 27.39
N VAL A 293 8.53 41.63 26.87
CA VAL A 293 7.72 41.92 25.69
C VAL A 293 6.85 43.15 25.95
N VAL A 294 6.06 43.11 27.02
CA VAL A 294 5.16 44.20 27.40
C VAL A 294 5.94 45.49 27.65
N PHE A 295 7.01 45.40 28.45
CA PHE A 295 7.80 46.56 28.85
C PHE A 295 8.48 47.25 27.66
N PHE A 296 9.15 46.51 26.78
CA PHE A 296 9.93 47.11 25.69
C PHE A 296 9.08 47.53 24.49
N ILE A 297 7.97 46.83 24.20
CA ILE A 297 7.00 47.32 23.22
C ILE A 297 6.42 48.66 23.69
N PHE A 298 5.95 48.72 24.94
CA PHE A 298 5.44 49.96 25.52
C PHE A 298 6.50 51.06 25.47
N ARG A 299 7.71 50.80 25.94
CA ARG A 299 8.80 51.78 25.94
C ARG A 299 9.14 52.28 24.53
N SER A 300 9.16 51.41 23.53
CA SER A 300 9.45 51.77 22.14
C SER A 300 8.36 52.62 21.49
N LEU A 301 7.09 52.45 21.88
CA LEU A 301 5.98 53.29 21.39
C LEU A 301 6.11 54.74 21.88
N PHE A 302 6.60 54.93 23.11
CA PHE A 302 6.78 56.27 23.71
C PHE A 302 8.17 56.89 23.46
N HIS A 303 9.19 56.08 23.20
CA HIS A 303 10.57 56.54 23.02
C HIS A 303 11.18 56.01 21.72
N ARG A 304 11.20 56.85 20.68
CA ARG A 304 11.71 56.48 19.34
C ARG A 304 13.18 56.04 19.32
N THR A 305 14.00 56.51 20.26
CA THR A 305 15.41 56.08 20.40
C THR A 305 15.55 54.63 20.86
N LYS A 306 14.45 53.99 21.29
CA LYS A 306 14.39 52.61 21.79
C LYS A 306 13.76 51.63 20.81
N LEU A 307 13.73 51.98 19.52
CA LEU A 307 13.16 51.12 18.46
C LEU A 307 13.74 49.70 18.45
N ILE A 308 15.05 49.53 18.65
CA ILE A 308 15.68 48.20 18.61
C ILE A 308 15.16 47.30 19.73
N GLU A 309 14.99 47.84 20.96
CA GLU A 309 14.36 47.13 22.09
C GLU A 309 12.94 46.67 21.71
N GLY A 310 12.15 47.56 21.12
CA GLY A 310 10.80 47.26 20.64
C GLY A 310 10.77 46.24 19.52
N LEU A 311 11.70 46.29 18.56
CA LEU A 311 11.77 45.34 17.44
C LEU A 311 12.12 43.92 17.89
N VAL A 312 13.04 43.77 18.86
CA VAL A 312 13.36 42.45 19.41
C VAL A 312 12.15 41.88 20.15
N ALA A 313 11.51 42.69 21.00
CA ALA A 313 10.29 42.30 21.71
C ALA A 313 9.13 41.95 20.77
N PHE A 314 8.93 42.77 19.74
CA PHE A 314 7.91 42.56 18.71
C PHE A 314 8.19 41.29 17.91
N GLY A 315 9.44 41.06 17.49
CA GLY A 315 9.83 39.87 16.75
C GLY A 315 9.53 38.57 17.47
N TYR A 316 9.59 38.55 18.81
CA TYR A 316 9.20 37.38 19.60
C TYR A 316 7.70 37.03 19.46
N ILE A 317 6.81 38.03 19.58
CA ILE A 317 5.36 37.83 19.52
C ILE A 317 4.78 37.93 18.10
N LEU A 318 5.60 38.25 17.11
CA LEU A 318 5.12 38.51 15.77
C LEU A 318 4.58 37.25 15.07
N PRO A 319 5.21 36.07 15.13
CA PRO A 319 4.63 34.86 14.56
C PRO A 319 3.22 34.53 15.07
N PRO A 320 2.96 34.44 16.39
CA PRO A 320 1.60 34.16 16.87
C PRO A 320 0.62 35.28 16.52
N LEU A 321 1.04 36.55 16.58
CA LEU A 321 0.19 37.68 16.17
C LEU A 321 -0.18 37.59 14.68
N MET A 322 0.76 37.20 13.82
CA MET A 322 0.49 37.07 12.40
C MET A 322 -0.41 35.88 12.08
N LEU A 323 -0.27 34.76 12.79
CA LEU A 323 -1.17 33.61 12.62
C LEU A 323 -2.61 33.97 12.99
N ILE A 324 -2.82 34.77 14.05
CA ILE A 324 -4.14 35.32 14.40
C ILE A 324 -4.66 36.23 13.28
N ILE A 325 -3.83 37.15 12.75
CA ILE A 325 -4.22 38.07 11.68
C ILE A 325 -4.58 37.33 10.40
N LEU A 326 -3.82 36.29 10.05
CA LEU A 326 -4.00 35.49 8.84
C LEU A 326 -5.06 34.40 8.99
N SER A 327 -5.60 34.19 10.20
CA SER A 327 -6.55 33.11 10.51
C SER A 327 -6.03 31.73 10.11
N VAL A 328 -4.74 31.47 10.35
CA VAL A 328 -4.08 30.19 10.06
C VAL A 328 -3.98 29.36 11.33
N SER A 329 -4.15 28.03 11.21
CA SER A 329 -3.95 27.08 12.30
C SER A 329 -2.58 27.25 12.96
N TYR A 330 -2.58 27.28 14.29
CA TYR A 330 -1.36 27.50 15.07
C TYR A 330 -0.69 26.16 15.39
N GLU A 331 0.55 26.01 14.91
CA GLU A 331 1.44 24.87 15.21
C GLU A 331 2.71 25.31 15.93
N ASP A 332 3.28 24.40 16.73
CA ASP A 332 4.41 24.68 17.62
C ASP A 332 5.68 25.07 16.89
N HIS A 333 5.88 24.57 15.68
CA HIS A 333 7.10 24.81 14.92
C HIS A 333 7.20 26.25 14.39
N PHE A 334 6.12 27.05 14.39
CA PHE A 334 6.13 28.43 13.91
C PHE A 334 6.87 29.40 14.84
N ILE A 335 6.76 29.19 16.16
CA ILE A 335 7.36 30.08 17.17
C ILE A 335 8.89 29.94 17.25
N TRP A 336 9.45 28.84 16.73
CA TRP A 336 10.89 28.61 16.70
C TRP A 336 11.66 29.66 15.89
N SER A 337 11.01 30.27 14.90
CA SER A 337 11.56 31.41 14.16
C SER A 337 11.83 32.62 15.07
N SER A 338 11.07 32.79 16.14
CA SER A 338 11.21 33.93 17.06
C SER A 338 11.91 33.58 18.38
N PHE A 339 12.24 32.30 18.60
CA PHE A 339 12.79 31.81 19.86
C PHE A 339 14.09 32.54 20.29
N GLY A 340 15.01 32.80 19.36
CA GLY A 340 16.25 33.54 19.67
C GLY A 340 16.02 34.98 20.15
N PHE A 341 14.90 35.61 19.76
CA PHE A 341 14.53 36.94 20.19
C PHE A 341 14.22 36.97 21.70
N ALA A 342 13.66 35.88 22.25
CA ALA A 342 13.39 35.75 23.68
C ALA A 342 14.66 35.88 24.52
N PHE A 343 15.76 35.25 24.10
CA PHE A 343 17.02 35.28 24.85
C PHE A 343 17.74 36.61 24.73
N ILE A 344 17.64 37.28 23.58
CA ILE A 344 18.09 38.67 23.44
C ILE A 344 17.29 39.55 24.42
N LEU A 345 15.97 39.43 24.43
CA LEU A 345 15.06 40.16 25.31
C LEU A 345 15.34 39.94 26.81
N GLN A 346 15.49 38.68 27.22
CA GLN A 346 15.85 38.29 28.59
C GLN A 346 17.21 38.91 28.99
N GLY A 347 18.20 38.87 28.10
CA GLY A 347 19.51 39.47 28.37
C GLY A 347 19.47 41.00 28.43
N ILE A 348 18.59 41.68 27.68
CA ILE A 348 18.39 43.13 27.83
C ILE A 348 17.85 43.42 29.23
N LEU A 349 16.81 42.72 29.70
CA LEU A 349 16.26 42.93 31.06
C LEU A 349 17.30 42.67 32.15
N LEU A 350 17.91 41.49 32.13
CA LEU A 350 18.85 41.06 33.16
C LEU A 350 20.16 41.88 33.12
N GLY A 351 20.59 42.31 31.93
CA GLY A 351 21.76 43.17 31.76
C GLY A 351 21.62 44.54 32.41
N HIS A 352 20.40 45.10 32.44
CA HIS A 352 20.11 46.34 33.15
C HIS A 352 19.93 46.14 34.67
N TRP A 353 19.44 44.96 35.09
CA TRP A 353 19.11 44.72 36.50
C TRP A 353 20.30 44.26 37.35
N LEU A 354 21.13 43.36 36.84
CA LEU A 354 22.27 42.80 37.57
C LEU A 354 23.37 43.86 37.81
N PRO A 355 24.25 43.74 38.82
CA PRO A 355 25.25 44.78 39.16
C PRO A 355 26.47 44.79 38.20
N GLU A 356 26.98 45.97 37.82
CA GLU A 356 28.06 46.13 36.80
C GLU A 356 29.47 45.78 37.29
N GLU A 357 29.78 46.05 38.57
CA GLU A 357 31.10 45.79 39.17
C GLU A 357 30.97 45.31 40.63
N TYR A 358 31.97 44.58 41.10
CA TYR A 358 32.17 44.31 42.53
C TYR A 358 32.41 45.68 43.20
N ILE A 359 31.44 46.20 43.95
CA ILE A 359 31.63 47.44 44.69
C ILE A 359 32.85 47.23 45.58
N LYS A 360 33.95 47.93 45.29
CA LYS A 360 35.09 48.01 46.20
C LYS A 360 34.53 48.50 47.52
N PHE A 361 34.76 47.74 48.58
CA PHE A 361 34.31 47.98 49.96
C PHE A 361 34.86 49.29 50.58
N GLN A 362 35.36 50.24 49.77
CA GLN A 362 36.10 51.41 50.20
C GLN A 362 35.31 52.74 50.18
N ASP A 363 34.14 52.82 49.53
CA ASP A 363 33.33 54.05 49.63
C ASP A 363 32.34 53.97 50.80
N LYS A 364 32.87 54.30 51.98
CA LYS A 364 32.12 54.59 53.20
C LYS A 364 31.39 55.92 53.06
N TYR A 365 30.16 55.94 52.54
CA TYR A 365 29.19 56.97 52.89
C TYR A 365 27.76 56.39 52.93
N ARG A 366 27.09 56.61 54.06
CA ARG A 366 25.70 56.26 54.44
C ARG A 366 24.84 55.70 53.30
N VAL A 367 24.89 54.38 53.13
CA VAL A 367 23.95 53.62 52.31
C VAL A 367 22.62 53.58 53.05
N GLY A 368 21.55 54.13 52.47
CA GLY A 368 20.21 54.05 53.06
C GLY A 368 19.70 52.61 53.13
N LEU A 369 18.65 52.35 53.92
CA LEU A 369 17.99 51.03 53.97
C LEU A 369 17.59 50.57 52.56
N LEU A 370 17.06 51.48 51.74
CA LEU A 370 16.63 51.22 50.37
C LEU A 370 17.78 50.83 49.45
N ASP A 371 18.93 51.49 49.58
CA ASP A 371 20.11 51.18 48.76
C ASP A 371 20.72 49.82 49.14
N THR A 372 20.73 49.52 50.45
CA THR A 372 21.17 48.21 50.97
C THR A 372 20.25 47.10 50.48
N LEU A 373 18.93 47.34 50.50
CA LEU A 373 17.92 46.39 50.02
C LEU A 373 18.03 46.17 48.51
N ASN A 374 18.23 47.24 47.73
CA ASN A 374 18.44 47.16 46.28
C ASN A 374 19.72 46.36 45.94
N LEU A 375 20.83 46.62 46.63
CA LEU A 375 22.07 45.88 46.42
C LEU A 375 21.93 44.40 46.80
N THR A 376 21.22 44.11 47.90
CA THR A 376 20.93 42.74 48.35
C THR A 376 20.09 42.00 47.31
N LEU A 377 19.02 42.63 46.78
CA LEU A 377 18.19 42.06 45.72
C LEU A 377 19.00 41.77 44.44
N LYS A 378 19.92 42.66 44.06
CA LYS A 378 20.82 42.45 42.92
C LYS A 378 21.76 41.26 43.11
N HIS A 379 22.32 41.08 44.31
CA HIS A 379 23.17 39.92 44.62
C HIS A 379 22.38 38.60 44.66
N LEU A 380 21.18 38.60 45.25
CA LEU A 380 20.27 37.47 45.16
C LEU A 380 19.95 37.15 43.70
N GLY A 381 19.74 38.18 42.87
CA GLY A 381 19.57 38.04 41.44
C GLY A 381 20.71 37.31 40.72
N VAL A 382 21.96 37.67 41.04
CA VAL A 382 23.15 36.97 40.51
C VAL A 382 23.18 35.51 40.95
N LEU A 383 22.86 35.23 42.22
CA LEU A 383 22.79 33.86 42.75
C LEU A 383 21.72 33.03 42.02
N PHE A 384 20.49 33.54 41.89
CA PHE A 384 19.40 32.84 41.19
C PHE A 384 19.71 32.64 39.71
N PHE A 385 20.32 33.63 39.05
CA PHE A 385 20.78 33.50 37.67
C PHE A 385 21.84 32.40 37.53
N GLY A 386 22.84 32.38 38.41
CA GLY A 386 23.85 31.33 38.44
C GLY A 386 23.26 29.94 38.69
N LEU A 387 22.31 29.84 39.63
CA LEU A 387 21.61 28.60 39.93
C LEU A 387 20.77 28.11 38.75
N LEU A 388 20.12 29.02 38.01
CA LEU A 388 19.37 28.68 36.80
C LEU A 388 20.30 28.08 35.73
N LEU A 389 21.42 28.75 35.44
CA LEU A 389 22.39 28.26 34.46
C LEU A 389 22.94 26.89 34.86
N VAL A 390 23.31 26.71 36.13
CA VAL A 390 23.84 25.44 36.65
C VAL A 390 22.78 24.34 36.53
N THR A 391 21.53 24.62 36.89
CA THR A 391 20.43 23.66 36.79
C THR A 391 20.21 23.23 35.35
N GLN A 392 20.20 24.17 34.41
CA GLN A 392 20.05 23.89 32.99
C GLN A 392 21.23 23.11 32.41
N VAL A 393 22.47 23.41 32.80
CA VAL A 393 23.64 22.62 32.41
C VAL A 393 23.53 21.20 32.96
N PHE A 394 23.22 21.03 34.24
CA PHE A 394 23.06 19.71 34.85
C PHE A 394 21.92 18.92 34.24
N PHE A 395 20.80 19.57 33.89
CA PHE A 395 19.72 18.94 33.16
C PHE A 395 20.26 18.36 31.85
N ASN A 396 20.88 19.17 31.00
CA ASN A 396 21.40 18.69 29.71
C ASN A 396 22.49 17.60 29.83
N LEU A 397 23.25 17.57 30.93
CA LEU A 397 24.26 16.54 31.18
C LEU A 397 23.69 15.24 31.75
N ARG A 398 22.62 15.32 32.56
CA ARG A 398 21.99 14.16 33.22
C ARG A 398 20.88 13.54 32.39
N TYR A 399 20.21 14.36 31.58
CA TYR A 399 19.01 13.96 30.86
C TYR A 399 19.33 12.73 30.03
N ASP A 400 18.69 11.62 30.39
CA ASP A 400 18.68 10.43 29.56
C ASP A 400 17.78 10.75 28.36
N LEU A 401 18.44 11.19 27.30
CA LEU A 401 17.82 11.62 26.05
C LEU A 401 17.04 10.50 25.38
N GLY A 402 17.24 9.24 25.80
CA GLY A 402 16.47 8.11 25.32
C GLY A 402 15.02 8.13 25.80
N LEU A 403 14.68 8.69 26.96
CA LEU A 403 13.34 8.52 27.58
C LEU A 403 12.88 7.05 27.64
N GLY A 404 13.81 6.10 27.73
CA GLY A 404 13.56 4.65 27.63
C GLY A 404 13.28 4.13 26.21
N ARG A 405 13.37 4.99 25.19
CA ARG A 405 13.28 4.66 23.76
C ARG A 405 14.64 4.23 23.22
N VAL A 406 14.61 3.60 22.05
CA VAL A 406 15.81 3.15 21.35
C VAL A 406 16.56 4.32 20.74
N SER A 407 17.82 4.49 21.15
CA SER A 407 18.71 5.50 20.56
C SER A 407 19.14 5.17 19.13
N LEU A 408 19.56 6.19 18.37
CA LEU A 408 20.19 5.99 17.05
C LEU A 408 21.41 5.04 17.13
N ASP A 409 22.25 5.17 18.16
CA ASP A 409 23.40 4.27 18.33
C ASP A 409 22.95 2.81 18.56
N ASN A 410 21.82 2.59 19.23
CA ASN A 410 21.26 1.25 19.42
C ASN A 410 20.70 0.69 18.11
N GLN A 411 20.06 1.52 17.28
CA GLN A 411 19.61 1.14 15.93
C GLN A 411 20.80 0.77 15.03
N ILE A 412 21.83 1.62 14.97
CA ILE A 412 23.05 1.37 14.19
C ILE A 412 23.75 0.10 14.66
N LYS A 413 23.85 -0.14 15.98
CA LYS A 413 24.45 -1.38 16.51
C LYS A 413 23.67 -2.63 16.12
N ALA A 414 22.34 -2.59 16.15
CA ALA A 414 21.52 -3.72 15.73
C ALA A 414 21.74 -4.03 14.23
N LEU A 415 21.82 -2.98 13.40
CA LEU A 415 22.11 -3.10 11.98
C LEU A 415 23.52 -3.62 11.70
N ASP A 416 24.54 -3.10 12.38
CA ASP A 416 25.92 -3.56 12.22
C ASP A 416 26.08 -5.02 12.65
N LEU A 417 25.34 -5.45 13.69
CA LEU A 417 25.30 -6.86 14.12
C LEU A 417 24.62 -7.75 13.07
N ALA A 418 23.48 -7.31 12.51
CA ALA A 418 22.76 -8.04 11.47
C ALA A 418 23.62 -8.18 10.20
N GLN A 419 24.28 -7.09 9.77
CA GLN A 419 25.20 -7.09 8.64
C GLN A 419 26.40 -8.03 8.88
N SER A 420 26.99 -7.98 10.08
CA SER A 420 28.11 -8.85 10.42
C SER A 420 27.72 -10.33 10.36
N ARG A 421 26.50 -10.67 10.77
CA ARG A 421 25.96 -12.03 10.65
C ARG A 421 25.73 -12.42 9.20
N ALA A 422 25.11 -11.54 8.41
CA ALA A 422 24.86 -11.77 6.98
C ALA A 422 26.16 -12.07 6.22
N VAL A 423 27.22 -11.29 6.48
CA VAL A 423 28.55 -11.52 5.90
C VAL A 423 29.20 -12.82 6.41
N GLN A 424 29.00 -13.18 7.68
CA GLN A 424 29.55 -14.42 8.25
C GLN A 424 28.87 -15.68 7.71
N SER A 425 27.58 -15.61 7.42
CA SER A 425 26.79 -16.75 6.92
C SER A 425 26.63 -16.78 5.40
N ASP A 426 27.21 -15.82 4.67
CA ASP A 426 27.06 -15.67 3.21
C ASP A 426 25.58 -15.56 2.78
N ARG A 427 24.82 -14.75 3.51
CA ARG A 427 23.39 -14.52 3.32
C ARG A 427 23.08 -13.06 3.02
N ASP A 428 21.96 -12.83 2.35
CA ASP A 428 21.42 -11.48 2.15
C ASP A 428 20.96 -10.88 3.50
N LEU A 429 21.06 -9.56 3.66
CA LEU A 429 20.42 -8.84 4.78
C LEU A 429 19.11 -8.21 4.30
N LEU A 430 18.01 -8.64 4.90
CA LEU A 430 16.68 -8.04 4.71
C LEU A 430 16.28 -7.29 5.98
N ILE A 431 15.79 -6.08 5.81
CA ILE A 431 15.25 -5.28 6.90
C ILE A 431 13.75 -5.16 6.72
N VAL A 432 13.00 -5.66 7.71
CA VAL A 432 11.55 -5.60 7.74
C VAL A 432 11.14 -4.23 8.28
N ALA A 433 10.72 -3.37 7.36
CA ALA A 433 10.26 -2.03 7.63
C ALA A 433 8.74 -1.95 7.81
N SER A 434 8.31 -1.03 8.65
CA SER A 434 6.93 -0.70 8.99
C SER A 434 6.82 0.80 9.23
N ASP A 435 5.60 1.32 9.33
CA ASP A 435 5.37 2.72 9.67
C ASP A 435 6.05 3.13 10.99
N ASN A 436 6.19 2.17 11.91
CA ASN A 436 6.83 2.38 13.21
C ASN A 436 8.37 2.38 13.15
N ASN A 437 8.97 1.93 12.04
CA ASN A 437 10.42 1.81 11.93
C ASN A 437 11.03 2.29 10.60
N PHE A 438 10.28 3.10 9.83
CA PHE A 438 10.69 3.73 8.55
C PHE A 438 12.14 4.23 8.50
N GLN A 439 12.66 4.67 9.64
CA GLN A 439 14.05 5.11 9.76
C GLN A 439 15.11 4.10 9.26
N TRP A 440 14.78 2.82 9.12
CA TRP A 440 15.67 1.83 8.53
C TRP A 440 16.10 2.16 7.10
N GLU A 441 15.19 2.70 6.27
CA GLU A 441 15.50 3.06 4.90
C GLU A 441 16.67 4.05 4.82
N ALA A 442 16.64 5.08 5.66
CA ALA A 442 17.73 6.04 5.76
C ALA A 442 19.07 5.41 6.17
N LEU A 443 19.03 4.38 7.03
CA LEU A 443 20.22 3.70 7.54
C LEU A 443 20.80 2.66 6.56
N THR A 444 20.04 2.19 5.57
CA THR A 444 20.51 1.19 4.60
C THR A 444 21.33 1.74 3.45
N SER A 445 21.25 3.03 3.15
CA SER A 445 21.86 3.68 1.97
C SER A 445 23.36 3.43 1.73
N THR A 446 24.12 2.95 2.72
CA THR A 446 25.56 2.61 2.60
C THR A 446 25.88 1.15 2.88
N ARG A 447 24.85 0.31 2.98
CA ARG A 447 24.96 -1.09 3.37
C ARG A 447 24.35 -1.95 2.29
N ASP A 448 24.89 -3.15 2.13
CA ASP A 448 24.31 -4.18 1.27
C ASP A 448 23.16 -4.84 2.05
N ALA A 449 22.03 -4.13 2.09
CA ALA A 449 20.83 -4.51 2.80
C ALA A 449 19.61 -4.09 1.97
N ARG A 450 18.60 -4.96 1.88
CA ARG A 450 17.33 -4.65 1.21
C ARG A 450 16.26 -4.34 2.25
N VAL A 451 15.57 -3.23 2.07
CA VAL A 451 14.40 -2.89 2.89
C VAL A 451 13.15 -3.48 2.25
N VAL A 452 12.40 -4.23 3.04
CA VAL A 452 11.15 -4.88 2.65
C VAL A 452 10.08 -4.39 3.61
N TRP A 453 9.00 -3.85 3.08
CA TRP A 453 7.91 -3.33 3.88
C TRP A 453 6.99 -4.46 4.34
N GLU A 454 6.48 -4.39 5.57
CA GLU A 454 5.69 -5.45 6.20
C GLU A 454 4.42 -5.82 5.41
N GLU A 455 3.81 -4.84 4.73
CA GLU A 455 2.62 -5.02 3.89
C GLU A 455 2.93 -5.62 2.50
N ARG A 456 4.21 -5.76 2.15
CA ARG A 456 4.66 -6.29 0.86
C ARG A 456 5.14 -7.72 1.00
N SER A 457 5.19 -8.42 -0.13
CA SER A 457 5.77 -9.76 -0.20
C SER A 457 7.24 -9.80 0.24
N MET A 458 7.67 -10.92 0.81
CA MET A 458 9.04 -11.13 1.30
C MET A 458 9.91 -11.81 0.22
N PRO A 459 11.04 -11.21 -0.21
CA PRO A 459 12.02 -11.89 -1.02
C PRO A 459 12.83 -12.88 -0.17
N ILE A 460 13.02 -14.09 -0.66
CA ILE A 460 13.80 -15.14 -0.01
C ILE A 460 14.88 -15.59 -0.99
N SER A 461 16.13 -15.39 -0.58
CA SER A 461 17.28 -15.85 -1.35
C SER A 461 17.40 -17.37 -1.25
N LYS A 462 18.02 -18.02 -2.26
CA LYS A 462 18.28 -19.46 -2.20
C LYS A 462 19.18 -19.87 -1.03
N THR A 463 20.12 -19.01 -0.62
CA THR A 463 21.00 -19.24 0.53
C THR A 463 20.37 -18.78 1.85
N GLY A 464 19.12 -18.30 1.81
CA GLY A 464 18.43 -17.67 2.93
C GLY A 464 18.91 -16.24 3.19
N SER A 465 18.31 -15.62 4.19
CA SER A 465 18.54 -14.22 4.55
C SER A 465 18.71 -14.05 6.05
N ILE A 466 19.43 -13.02 6.48
CA ILE A 466 19.34 -12.49 7.83
C ILE A 466 18.25 -11.43 7.83
N LEU A 467 17.25 -11.59 8.69
CA LEU A 467 16.17 -10.65 8.89
C LEU A 467 16.48 -9.74 10.08
N LEU A 468 16.29 -8.43 9.90
CA LEU A 468 16.30 -7.44 10.97
C LEU A 468 14.94 -6.74 11.00
N GLY A 469 14.23 -6.82 12.12
CA GLY A 469 12.90 -6.21 12.25
C GLY A 469 12.60 -5.73 13.67
N SER A 470 11.39 -5.20 13.85
CA SER A 470 10.86 -4.79 15.17
C SER A 470 10.48 -6.03 15.98
N SER A 471 10.88 -6.13 17.25
CA SER A 471 10.50 -7.25 18.11
C SER A 471 8.99 -7.39 18.35
N ASP A 472 8.26 -6.30 18.12
CA ASP A 472 6.82 -6.19 18.39
C ASP A 472 5.97 -6.62 17.17
N ASP A 473 6.60 -6.97 16.04
CA ASP A 473 5.93 -7.37 14.79
C ASP A 473 5.99 -8.90 14.58
N PRO A 474 4.85 -9.61 14.55
CA PRO A 474 4.78 -11.05 14.35
C PRO A 474 4.62 -11.48 12.88
N SER A 475 4.51 -10.54 11.93
CA SER A 475 4.00 -10.80 10.56
C SER A 475 4.76 -11.89 9.79
N TRP A 476 6.02 -12.11 10.14
CA TRP A 476 6.92 -13.05 9.48
C TRP A 476 7.56 -14.06 10.45
N ASP A 477 6.98 -14.31 11.63
CA ASP A 477 7.52 -15.25 12.62
C ASP A 477 7.64 -16.69 12.07
N ASN A 478 6.85 -17.07 11.05
CA ASN A 478 6.91 -18.39 10.40
C ASN A 478 8.12 -18.57 9.46
N LEU A 479 8.90 -17.52 9.18
CA LEU A 479 10.06 -17.58 8.29
C LEU A 479 11.35 -18.03 8.99
N TYR A 480 11.34 -18.25 10.30
CA TYR A 480 12.53 -18.57 11.08
C TYR A 480 12.20 -19.34 12.36
N ASP A 481 13.10 -20.23 12.77
CA ASP A 481 12.91 -21.02 13.99
C ASP A 481 13.24 -20.24 15.28
N SER A 482 14.16 -19.26 15.17
CA SER A 482 14.64 -18.53 16.33
C SER A 482 15.01 -17.09 15.99
N LYS A 483 14.78 -16.21 16.96
CA LYS A 483 15.14 -14.80 16.86
C LYS A 483 15.99 -14.34 18.05
N LEU A 484 17.06 -13.61 17.77
CA LEU A 484 17.87 -12.91 18.77
C LEU A 484 17.28 -11.53 19.02
N ILE A 485 16.82 -11.26 20.24
CA ILE A 485 16.37 -9.93 20.64
C ILE A 485 17.56 -9.05 21.01
N VAL A 486 17.65 -7.88 20.36
CA VAL A 486 18.68 -6.87 20.57
C VAL A 486 18.02 -5.60 21.11
N ASN A 487 18.57 -5.06 22.21
CA ASN A 487 18.09 -3.84 22.87
C ASN A 487 16.59 -3.87 23.24
N ASN A 488 16.00 -5.05 23.46
CA ASN A 488 14.57 -5.28 23.77
C ASN A 488 13.58 -4.70 22.74
N LYS A 489 14.04 -4.38 21.52
CA LYS A 489 13.22 -3.70 20.51
C LYS A 489 13.42 -4.17 19.08
N PHE A 490 14.53 -4.83 18.80
CA PHE A 490 14.79 -5.41 17.48
C PHE A 490 15.00 -6.90 17.61
N TYR A 491 14.61 -7.62 16.57
CA TYR A 491 15.00 -9.00 16.41
C TYR A 491 15.97 -9.15 15.25
N ILE A 492 16.87 -10.12 15.37
CA ILE A 492 17.69 -10.62 14.28
C ILE A 492 17.39 -12.10 14.16
N ALA A 493 16.93 -12.53 12.99
CA ALA A 493 16.60 -13.93 12.72
C ALA A 493 17.31 -14.41 11.44
N GLU A 494 17.51 -15.71 11.35
CA GLU A 494 18.03 -16.37 10.15
C GLU A 494 16.84 -17.04 9.47
N SER A 495 16.54 -16.66 8.23
CA SER A 495 15.40 -17.21 7.50
C SER A 495 15.65 -18.67 7.14
N LEU A 496 14.57 -19.42 6.96
CA LEU A 496 14.59 -20.73 6.30
C LEU A 496 15.14 -20.60 4.86
N LEU A 497 15.67 -21.69 4.32
CA LEU A 497 16.12 -21.74 2.92
C LEU A 497 14.91 -21.87 2.00
N ALA A 498 15.01 -21.35 0.78
CA ALA A 498 13.95 -21.46 -0.21
C ALA A 498 13.53 -22.93 -0.48
N ASP A 499 14.49 -23.86 -0.40
CA ASP A 499 14.25 -25.30 -0.63
C ASP A 499 13.62 -26.01 0.58
N ASP A 500 13.60 -25.38 1.76
CA ASP A 500 12.98 -25.95 2.97
C ASP A 500 11.46 -25.72 3.00
N PHE A 501 10.94 -24.84 2.14
CA PHE A 501 9.51 -24.60 2.03
C PHE A 501 8.81 -25.75 1.29
N MET A 502 8.05 -26.54 2.03
CA MET A 502 7.20 -27.58 1.47
C MET A 502 5.88 -26.96 1.01
N LEU A 503 5.61 -27.01 -0.30
CA LEU A 503 4.35 -26.54 -0.86
C LEU A 503 3.21 -27.50 -0.50
N ASP A 504 2.09 -26.94 -0.03
CA ASP A 504 0.89 -27.69 0.34
C ASP A 504 -0.10 -27.79 -0.82
N LEU A 505 -0.21 -26.73 -1.63
CA LEU A 505 -1.08 -26.65 -2.79
C LEU A 505 -0.25 -26.36 -4.02
N VAL A 506 -0.18 -27.30 -4.96
CA VAL A 506 0.66 -27.19 -6.15
C VAL A 506 -0.19 -27.14 -7.42
N PRO A 507 0.20 -26.31 -8.41
CA PRO A 507 -0.45 -26.34 -9.70
C PRO A 507 -0.03 -27.60 -10.46
N LYS A 508 -0.90 -28.04 -11.37
CA LYS A 508 -0.68 -29.19 -12.26
C LYS A 508 0.61 -29.06 -13.10
N LYS A 509 0.92 -27.84 -13.54
CA LYS A 509 2.13 -27.44 -14.27
C LYS A 509 2.58 -26.08 -13.72
N PRO A 510 3.88 -25.73 -13.78
CA PRO A 510 4.34 -24.40 -13.39
C PRO A 510 3.56 -23.31 -14.15
N ILE A 511 3.01 -22.34 -13.42
CA ILE A 511 2.21 -21.26 -14.01
C ILE A 511 3.15 -20.07 -14.25
N TYR A 512 3.38 -19.76 -15.52
CA TYR A 512 4.18 -18.61 -15.92
C TYR A 512 3.33 -17.35 -15.84
N LEU A 513 3.72 -16.42 -14.97
CA LEU A 513 3.06 -15.15 -14.77
C LEU A 513 3.61 -14.09 -15.74
N SER A 514 2.76 -13.16 -16.11
CA SER A 514 3.14 -12.03 -16.99
C SER A 514 4.16 -11.09 -16.34
N ASN A 515 4.40 -11.18 -15.03
CA ASN A 515 5.42 -10.43 -14.30
C ASN A 515 6.85 -11.02 -14.41
N GLY A 516 7.05 -11.98 -15.33
CA GLY A 516 8.34 -12.67 -15.51
C GLY A 516 8.63 -13.75 -14.47
N SER A 517 7.68 -14.07 -13.60
CA SER A 517 7.85 -15.04 -12.51
C SER A 517 7.11 -16.34 -12.80
N VAL A 518 7.52 -17.41 -12.12
CA VAL A 518 6.84 -18.70 -12.15
C VAL A 518 6.19 -18.91 -10.81
N PHE A 519 4.86 -19.02 -10.80
CA PHE A 519 4.13 -19.43 -9.63
C PHE A 519 4.35 -20.93 -9.39
N LEU A 520 4.77 -21.26 -8.17
CA LEU A 520 5.15 -22.62 -7.78
C LEU A 520 4.06 -23.33 -6.98
N GLY A 521 3.29 -22.60 -6.17
CA GLY A 521 2.29 -23.17 -5.29
C GLY A 521 1.94 -22.25 -4.13
N PHE A 522 1.15 -22.76 -3.19
CA PHE A 522 0.88 -22.15 -1.90
C PHE A 522 1.38 -23.02 -0.75
N ILE A 523 1.71 -22.37 0.36
CA ILE A 523 1.95 -22.98 1.67
C ILE A 523 0.83 -22.52 2.59
N SER A 524 0.20 -23.44 3.29
CA SER A 524 -0.83 -23.13 4.26
C SER A 524 -0.18 -22.60 5.54
N GLU A 525 -0.70 -21.50 6.10
CA GLU A 525 -0.17 -20.97 7.37
C GLU A 525 -0.38 -21.96 8.52
N GLU A 526 -1.50 -22.69 8.48
CA GLU A 526 -1.79 -23.83 9.35
C GLU A 526 -1.90 -25.12 8.52
N THR A 527 -1.23 -26.18 8.98
CA THR A 527 -1.24 -27.49 8.32
C THR A 527 -2.67 -28.03 8.17
N ASN A 528 -3.02 -28.48 6.97
CA ASN A 528 -4.37 -28.97 6.61
C ASN A 528 -5.51 -27.94 6.75
N SER A 529 -5.21 -26.64 6.73
CA SER A 529 -6.27 -25.61 6.68
C SER A 529 -7.02 -25.61 5.33
N PHE A 530 -8.27 -25.17 5.36
CA PHE A 530 -9.17 -25.08 4.21
C PHE A 530 -10.11 -23.87 4.38
N PRO A 531 -10.70 -23.34 3.29
CA PRO A 531 -11.58 -22.17 3.39
C PRO A 531 -12.86 -22.50 4.16
N MET A 532 -13.13 -21.71 5.22
CA MET A 532 -14.35 -21.83 6.03
C MET A 532 -15.22 -20.58 5.89
N ALA A 533 -16.53 -20.76 5.75
CA ALA A 533 -17.50 -19.65 5.64
C ALA A 533 -17.36 -18.65 6.80
N GLY A 534 -17.21 -17.37 6.49
CA GLY A 534 -17.08 -16.29 7.47
C GLY A 534 -15.72 -16.19 8.16
N ALA A 535 -14.74 -17.01 7.78
CA ALA A 535 -13.38 -17.00 8.34
C ALA A 535 -12.36 -16.37 7.38
N VAL A 536 -11.23 -15.95 7.95
CA VAL A 536 -10.03 -15.61 7.17
C VAL A 536 -9.27 -16.90 6.91
N TRP A 537 -8.95 -17.19 5.65
CA TRP A 537 -8.08 -18.30 5.29
C TRP A 537 -6.73 -17.76 4.80
N SER A 538 -5.68 -18.08 5.55
CA SER A 538 -4.34 -17.55 5.35
C SER A 538 -3.41 -18.54 4.67
N LEU A 539 -2.80 -18.10 3.56
CA LEU A 539 -1.85 -18.86 2.76
C LEU A 539 -0.61 -18.01 2.48
N PHE A 540 0.47 -18.65 2.07
CA PHE A 540 1.61 -18.00 1.46
C PHE A 540 1.74 -18.41 0.00
N LEU A 541 1.59 -17.47 -0.92
CA LEU A 541 1.85 -17.68 -2.34
C LEU A 541 3.36 -17.65 -2.59
N VAL A 542 3.86 -18.67 -3.28
CA VAL A 542 5.28 -18.80 -3.63
C VAL A 542 5.48 -18.59 -5.13
N GLU A 543 6.23 -17.57 -5.51
CA GLU A 543 6.71 -17.38 -6.88
C GLU A 543 8.25 -17.40 -6.93
N ARG A 544 8.80 -17.76 -8.09
CA ARG A 544 10.23 -17.64 -8.39
C ARG A 544 10.42 -16.65 -9.53
N VAL A 545 11.33 -15.70 -9.36
CA VAL A 545 11.63 -14.68 -10.38
C VAL A 545 12.53 -15.31 -11.46
N ASP A 546 12.02 -15.55 -12.65
CA ASP A 546 12.82 -16.09 -13.77
C ASP A 546 13.30 -14.99 -14.72
N HIS A 547 12.51 -13.93 -14.86
CA HIS A 547 12.79 -12.77 -15.70
C HIS A 547 12.41 -11.47 -14.99
N MET A 548 13.25 -10.44 -15.15
CA MET A 548 12.98 -9.08 -14.65
C MET A 548 12.21 -8.28 -15.68
N LEU A 549 11.29 -7.43 -15.21
CA LEU A 549 10.58 -6.42 -16.01
C LEU A 549 10.97 -5.02 -15.53
N ASP A 550 10.40 -3.99 -16.14
CA ASP A 550 10.75 -2.57 -15.86
C ASP A 550 9.66 -1.82 -15.08
N TYR A 551 8.62 -2.50 -14.60
CA TYR A 551 7.44 -1.88 -13.97
C TYR A 551 6.93 -2.70 -12.78
N ASP A 552 6.33 -2.02 -11.80
CA ASP A 552 5.77 -2.63 -10.60
C ASP A 552 4.39 -3.27 -10.86
N HIS A 553 4.06 -4.29 -10.08
CA HIS A 553 2.89 -5.13 -10.29
C HIS A 553 2.18 -5.48 -8.99
N LYS A 554 0.89 -5.78 -9.11
CA LYS A 554 0.09 -6.45 -8.08
C LYS A 554 -0.29 -7.86 -8.53
N ILE A 555 -0.47 -8.73 -7.55
CA ILE A 555 -0.98 -10.10 -7.75
C ILE A 555 -2.36 -10.17 -7.12
N PHE A 556 -3.37 -10.61 -7.86
CA PHE A 556 -4.67 -10.93 -7.26
C PHE A 556 -4.76 -12.44 -7.01
N VAL A 557 -5.49 -12.80 -5.97
CA VAL A 557 -5.90 -14.18 -5.69
C VAL A 557 -7.39 -14.18 -5.39
N HIS A 558 -8.14 -15.03 -6.09
CA HIS A 558 -9.57 -15.24 -5.92
C HIS A 558 -9.85 -16.66 -5.46
N LEU A 559 -10.78 -16.81 -4.51
CA LEU A 559 -11.43 -18.09 -4.22
C LEU A 559 -12.74 -18.14 -5.02
N ILE A 560 -12.86 -19.10 -5.94
CA ILE A 560 -14.03 -19.27 -6.82
C ILE A 560 -14.55 -20.71 -6.78
N ASP A 561 -15.80 -20.94 -7.21
CA ASP A 561 -16.31 -22.28 -7.54
C ASP A 561 -16.16 -22.61 -9.04
N SER A 562 -16.56 -23.82 -9.45
CA SER A 562 -16.56 -24.25 -10.85
C SER A 562 -17.42 -23.42 -11.79
N ASP A 563 -18.41 -22.69 -11.27
CA ASP A 563 -19.28 -21.82 -12.08
C ASP A 563 -18.71 -20.40 -12.19
N GLY A 564 -17.51 -20.17 -11.62
CA GLY A 564 -16.81 -18.88 -11.62
C GLY A 564 -17.34 -17.90 -10.58
N LYS A 565 -18.21 -18.33 -9.65
CA LYS A 565 -18.71 -17.45 -8.59
C LYS A 565 -17.63 -17.28 -7.52
N LYS A 566 -17.39 -16.03 -7.12
CA LYS A 566 -16.34 -15.63 -6.20
C LYS A 566 -16.80 -15.64 -4.74
N TYR A 567 -16.01 -16.25 -3.86
CA TYR A 567 -16.22 -16.34 -2.41
C TYR A 567 -15.16 -15.59 -1.58
N GLY A 568 -14.04 -15.21 -2.19
CA GLY A 568 -12.99 -14.43 -1.54
C GLY A 568 -12.06 -13.79 -2.56
N GLN A 569 -11.43 -12.68 -2.19
CA GLN A 569 -10.43 -11.98 -3.01
C GLN A 569 -9.42 -11.29 -2.11
N VAL A 570 -8.17 -11.23 -2.57
CA VAL A 570 -7.14 -10.34 -2.05
C VAL A 570 -6.25 -9.84 -3.18
N ASP A 571 -5.80 -8.60 -3.06
CA ASP A 571 -4.86 -7.94 -3.95
C ASP A 571 -3.56 -7.67 -3.20
N LEU A 572 -2.46 -8.18 -3.72
CA LEU A 572 -1.18 -8.28 -3.04
C LEU A 572 -0.17 -7.36 -3.70
N GLN A 573 0.49 -6.52 -2.89
CA GLN A 573 1.57 -5.68 -3.37
C GLN A 573 2.89 -6.46 -3.38
N SER A 574 3.49 -6.58 -4.57
CA SER A 574 4.78 -7.25 -4.72
C SER A 574 5.94 -6.37 -4.24
N VAL A 575 7.11 -6.99 -4.06
CA VAL A 575 8.39 -6.28 -3.89
C VAL A 575 8.61 -5.36 -5.11
N PRO A 576 9.05 -4.09 -4.92
CA PRO A 576 9.38 -3.21 -6.03
C PRO A 576 10.37 -3.88 -6.99
N THR A 577 10.22 -3.62 -8.26
CA THR A 577 11.01 -4.25 -9.33
C THR A 577 12.51 -4.01 -9.15
N SER A 578 12.89 -2.85 -8.63
CA SER A 578 14.28 -2.51 -8.29
C SER A 578 14.90 -3.40 -7.21
N HIS A 579 14.09 -4.08 -6.40
CA HIS A 579 14.53 -4.94 -5.30
C HIS A 579 14.50 -6.43 -5.67
N ARG A 580 13.95 -6.78 -6.84
CA ARG A 580 13.85 -8.16 -7.33
C ARG A 580 15.18 -8.67 -7.93
N ARG A 581 15.43 -9.97 -7.85
CA ARG A 581 16.62 -10.66 -8.38
C ARG A 581 16.23 -11.95 -9.08
N VAL A 582 16.81 -12.21 -10.24
CA VAL A 582 16.59 -13.47 -10.97
C VAL A 582 17.05 -14.66 -10.12
N GLY A 583 16.20 -15.68 -10.02
CA GLY A 583 16.41 -16.92 -9.29
C GLY A 583 15.99 -16.86 -7.82
N GLU A 584 15.53 -15.72 -7.31
CA GLU A 584 15.01 -15.61 -5.94
C GLU A 584 13.54 -16.04 -5.86
N TYR A 585 13.12 -16.40 -4.65
CA TYR A 585 11.74 -16.72 -4.34
C TYR A 585 11.07 -15.50 -3.73
N ILE A 586 9.80 -15.26 -4.03
CA ILE A 586 9.01 -14.21 -3.40
C ILE A 586 7.81 -14.87 -2.72
N LEU A 587 7.64 -14.57 -1.45
CA LEU A 587 6.56 -15.07 -0.62
C LEU A 587 5.53 -13.97 -0.37
N HIS A 588 4.30 -14.18 -0.81
CA HIS A 588 3.21 -13.24 -0.56
C HIS A 588 2.29 -13.81 0.52
N LYS A 589 2.00 -13.04 1.57
CA LYS A 589 0.99 -13.43 2.57
C LYS A 589 -0.40 -13.16 1.99
N VAL A 590 -1.25 -14.18 1.93
CA VAL A 590 -2.55 -14.19 1.28
C VAL A 590 -3.63 -14.44 2.34
N ASP A 591 -4.23 -13.37 2.84
CA ASP A 591 -5.31 -13.46 3.82
C ASP A 591 -6.67 -13.30 3.10
N LEU A 592 -7.33 -14.42 2.78
CA LEU A 592 -8.61 -14.43 2.07
C LEU A 592 -9.78 -14.34 3.06
N ASN A 593 -10.56 -13.27 2.97
CA ASN A 593 -11.86 -13.18 3.66
C ASN A 593 -12.90 -14.04 2.92
N VAL A 594 -13.28 -15.17 3.52
CA VAL A 594 -14.20 -16.13 2.91
C VAL A 594 -15.65 -15.75 3.21
N SER A 595 -16.47 -15.65 2.17
CA SER A 595 -17.90 -15.29 2.27
C SER A 595 -18.70 -16.28 3.12
N ASP A 596 -19.64 -15.76 3.92
CA ASP A 596 -20.62 -16.56 4.67
C ASP A 596 -21.50 -17.47 3.76
N ASN A 597 -21.60 -17.14 2.48
CA ASN A 597 -22.42 -17.87 1.50
C ASN A 597 -21.66 -19.04 0.85
N LEU A 598 -20.46 -19.38 1.33
CA LEU A 598 -19.70 -20.53 0.87
C LEU A 598 -20.48 -21.83 1.16
N THR A 599 -20.79 -22.58 0.12
CA THR A 599 -21.40 -23.91 0.21
C THR A 599 -20.33 -24.98 0.05
N LEU A 600 -20.36 -26.01 0.90
CA LEU A 600 -19.33 -27.06 0.95
C LEU A 600 -19.42 -28.10 -0.18
N ASP A 601 -20.42 -28.02 -1.05
CA ASP A 601 -20.76 -29.06 -2.05
C ASP A 601 -20.26 -28.77 -3.48
N LEU A 602 -19.33 -27.82 -3.64
CA LEU A 602 -18.81 -27.42 -4.96
C LEU A 602 -17.28 -27.54 -4.99
N PRO A 603 -16.68 -27.89 -6.14
CA PRO A 603 -15.24 -27.81 -6.29
C PRO A 603 -14.79 -26.35 -6.19
N LEU A 604 -13.84 -26.07 -5.29
CA LEU A 604 -13.27 -24.76 -5.09
C LEU A 604 -11.93 -24.63 -5.82
N LEU A 605 -11.67 -23.44 -6.33
CA LEU A 605 -10.48 -23.10 -7.09
C LEU A 605 -9.86 -21.80 -6.57
N LEU A 606 -8.53 -21.77 -6.50
CA LEU A 606 -7.78 -20.53 -6.41
C LEU A 606 -7.42 -20.07 -7.81
N HIS A 607 -7.93 -18.90 -8.20
CA HIS A 607 -7.60 -18.24 -9.45
C HIS A 607 -6.71 -17.04 -9.17
N LEU A 608 -5.56 -16.97 -9.86
CA LEU A 608 -4.57 -15.91 -9.64
C LEU A 608 -4.12 -15.24 -10.94
N GLY A 609 -3.66 -14.00 -10.82
CA GLY A 609 -3.13 -13.25 -11.94
C GLY A 609 -2.39 -11.99 -11.53
N VAL A 610 -1.86 -11.28 -12.51
CA VAL A 610 -0.99 -10.12 -12.31
C VAL A 610 -1.51 -8.94 -13.12
N TYR A 611 -1.50 -7.75 -12.53
CA TYR A 611 -1.83 -6.48 -13.18
C TYR A 611 -0.88 -5.35 -12.73
N TYR A 612 -0.92 -4.22 -13.44
CA TYR A 612 -0.05 -3.06 -13.19
C TYR A 612 -0.50 -2.26 -11.96
N ASP A 613 0.44 -1.70 -11.19
CA ASP A 613 0.12 -0.89 -9.99
C ASP A 613 -0.49 0.49 -10.34
N GLU A 614 -0.29 1.00 -11.56
CA GLU A 614 -0.64 2.39 -11.97
C GLU A 614 -2.12 2.67 -12.27
N THR A 615 -3.07 1.84 -11.81
CA THR A 615 -4.50 2.09 -12.07
C THR A 615 -5.36 1.94 -10.82
N GLU A 616 -6.17 2.96 -10.52
CA GLU A 616 -7.39 2.80 -9.70
C GLU A 616 -8.18 1.60 -10.21
N ASP A 617 -8.57 0.74 -9.28
CA ASP A 617 -9.44 -0.44 -9.39
C ASP A 617 -10.13 -0.60 -10.76
N ILE A 618 -9.42 -1.17 -11.73
CA ILE A 618 -10.06 -1.55 -12.99
C ILE A 618 -10.70 -2.90 -12.74
N HIS A 619 -11.99 -2.89 -12.44
CA HIS A 619 -12.85 -4.05 -12.61
C HIS A 619 -12.70 -4.55 -14.06
N TYR A 620 -11.88 -5.58 -14.26
CA TYR A 620 -11.72 -6.20 -15.57
C TYR A 620 -12.69 -7.36 -15.76
N GLY A 621 -13.37 -7.28 -16.91
CA GLY A 621 -14.27 -8.29 -17.42
C GLY A 621 -13.58 -9.53 -17.96
N ASN A 622 -14.38 -10.58 -18.03
CA ASN A 622 -14.10 -11.92 -18.53
C ASN A 622 -13.32 -11.93 -19.85
N SER A 623 -12.02 -12.23 -19.82
CA SER A 623 -11.32 -13.00 -20.88
C SER A 623 -9.82 -13.11 -20.60
N PHE A 624 -9.37 -14.16 -19.92
CA PHE A 624 -8.01 -14.70 -20.10
C PHE A 624 -8.03 -16.22 -19.87
N GLU A 625 -7.35 -16.95 -20.76
CA GLU A 625 -7.45 -18.39 -21.00
C GLU A 625 -7.00 -19.29 -19.81
N ASN A 626 -7.95 -20.08 -19.29
CA ASN A 626 -7.93 -21.43 -18.69
C ASN A 626 -6.64 -22.14 -18.19
N THR A 627 -5.61 -21.48 -17.66
CA THR A 627 -4.47 -22.19 -17.02
C THR A 627 -3.92 -21.58 -15.73
N ARG A 628 -4.73 -20.79 -15.00
CA ARG A 628 -4.30 -20.12 -13.75
C ARG A 628 -5.13 -20.49 -12.52
N GLU A 629 -5.63 -21.71 -12.51
CA GLU A 629 -6.50 -22.22 -11.45
C GLU A 629 -5.86 -23.41 -10.74
N ILE A 630 -6.05 -23.48 -9.43
CA ILE A 630 -5.58 -24.58 -8.59
C ILE A 630 -6.76 -25.08 -7.78
N GLY A 631 -6.99 -26.39 -7.81
CA GLY A 631 -8.00 -27.01 -6.94
C GLY A 631 -7.65 -26.82 -5.47
N VAL A 632 -8.66 -26.57 -4.65
CA VAL A 632 -8.51 -26.56 -3.20
C VAL A 632 -9.57 -27.43 -2.56
N ARG A 633 -9.21 -28.05 -1.44
CA ARG A 633 -10.13 -28.86 -0.65
C ARG A 633 -11.23 -27.99 -0.02
N ALA A 634 -12.44 -28.51 0.06
CA ALA A 634 -13.57 -27.84 0.72
C ALA A 634 -13.84 -28.38 2.15
N SER A 635 -13.27 -29.53 2.51
CA SER A 635 -13.47 -30.19 3.82
C SER A 635 -12.18 -30.84 4.32
N LEU A 636 -12.13 -31.12 5.64
CA LEU A 636 -11.03 -31.86 6.26
C LEU A 636 -11.08 -33.37 5.99
N ASP A 637 -12.28 -33.92 5.82
CA ASP A 637 -12.45 -35.36 5.64
C ASP A 637 -12.56 -35.73 4.16
N ALA A 638 -11.85 -36.80 3.78
CA ALA A 638 -12.06 -37.49 2.52
C ALA A 638 -13.20 -38.51 2.66
N ILE A 639 -13.91 -38.79 1.56
CA ILE A 639 -14.89 -39.88 1.47
C ILE A 639 -14.16 -41.24 1.52
N VAL A 640 -13.03 -41.34 0.81
CA VAL A 640 -12.16 -42.52 0.82
C VAL A 640 -10.71 -42.07 0.95
N TYR A 641 -10.01 -42.63 1.93
CA TYR A 641 -8.58 -42.41 2.17
C TYR A 641 -7.74 -43.51 1.53
N SER A 642 -6.60 -43.16 0.94
CA SER A 642 -5.56 -44.12 0.55
C SER A 642 -4.15 -43.59 0.83
N ASP A 643 -3.13 -44.41 0.56
CA ASP A 643 -1.73 -44.02 0.74
C ASP A 643 -1.24 -43.02 -0.31
N TYR A 644 -1.94 -42.85 -1.44
CA TYR A 644 -1.44 -42.09 -2.59
C TYR A 644 -2.40 -41.00 -3.07
N ILE A 645 -3.69 -41.29 -3.07
CA ILE A 645 -4.73 -40.39 -3.57
C ILE A 645 -5.99 -40.55 -2.74
N ASP A 646 -6.59 -39.43 -2.35
CA ASP A 646 -7.83 -39.40 -1.58
C ASP A 646 -8.99 -38.91 -2.45
N LEU A 647 -10.17 -39.51 -2.26
CA LEU A 647 -11.41 -39.07 -2.87
C LEU A 647 -12.12 -38.13 -1.91
N LEU A 648 -12.10 -36.83 -2.20
CA LEU A 648 -12.61 -35.79 -1.33
C LEU A 648 -14.13 -35.61 -1.46
N HIS A 649 -14.66 -35.63 -2.68
CA HIS A 649 -16.08 -35.43 -2.93
C HIS A 649 -16.57 -36.19 -4.16
N VAL A 650 -17.83 -36.64 -4.13
CA VAL A 650 -18.56 -37.23 -5.26
C VAL A 650 -19.93 -36.60 -5.33
N ASN A 651 -20.25 -35.98 -6.47
CA ASN A 651 -21.59 -35.48 -6.78
C ASN A 651 -22.19 -36.34 -7.89
N LEU A 652 -23.25 -37.06 -7.53
CA LEU A 652 -24.00 -38.00 -8.35
C LEU A 652 -25.49 -37.88 -7.99
N LEU A 653 -26.39 -38.06 -8.95
CA LEU A 653 -27.82 -38.18 -8.66
C LEU A 653 -28.17 -39.58 -8.14
N ASP A 654 -28.92 -39.64 -7.04
CA ASP A 654 -29.44 -40.90 -6.48
C ASP A 654 -30.49 -41.56 -7.37
N THR A 655 -31.11 -40.82 -8.29
CA THR A 655 -32.21 -41.31 -9.14
C THR A 655 -32.14 -40.70 -10.53
N ILE A 656 -32.23 -41.56 -11.54
CA ILE A 656 -32.29 -41.17 -12.95
C ILE A 656 -33.40 -41.92 -13.67
N MET A 657 -33.87 -41.39 -14.79
CA MET A 657 -34.75 -42.15 -15.69
C MET A 657 -33.94 -42.98 -16.69
N GLN A 658 -34.50 -44.10 -17.13
CA GLN A 658 -33.91 -44.90 -18.21
C GLN A 658 -33.54 -44.02 -19.43
N GLY A 659 -32.34 -44.22 -19.98
CA GLY A 659 -31.79 -43.44 -21.09
C GLY A 659 -31.14 -42.10 -20.71
N GLN A 660 -31.37 -41.57 -19.50
CA GLN A 660 -30.68 -40.38 -19.01
C GLN A 660 -29.22 -40.72 -18.66
N PRO A 661 -28.22 -39.93 -19.11
CA PRO A 661 -26.82 -40.16 -18.74
C PRO A 661 -26.59 -39.88 -17.26
N VAL A 662 -25.64 -40.61 -16.67
CA VAL A 662 -25.19 -40.39 -15.29
C VAL A 662 -24.06 -39.36 -15.32
N SER A 663 -24.32 -38.17 -14.78
CA SER A 663 -23.29 -37.15 -14.57
C SER A 663 -22.59 -37.41 -13.24
N ILE A 664 -21.27 -37.57 -13.28
CA ILE A 664 -20.42 -37.81 -12.12
C ILE A 664 -19.41 -36.69 -12.02
N LYS A 665 -19.43 -35.91 -10.94
CA LYS A 665 -18.34 -34.98 -10.61
C LYS A 665 -17.58 -35.50 -9.40
N THR A 666 -16.25 -35.48 -9.48
CA THR A 666 -15.37 -35.97 -8.41
C THR A 666 -14.25 -34.97 -8.14
N ASN A 667 -13.83 -34.90 -6.87
CA ASN A 667 -12.71 -34.09 -6.41
C ASN A 667 -11.70 -34.99 -5.70
N TRP A 668 -10.42 -34.90 -6.08
CA TRP A 668 -9.36 -35.79 -5.63
C TRP A 668 -8.16 -34.99 -5.12
N GLU A 669 -7.44 -35.51 -4.13
CA GLU A 669 -6.16 -34.96 -3.64
C GLU A 669 -5.04 -35.99 -3.73
N ILE A 670 -3.90 -35.61 -4.30
CA ILE A 670 -2.71 -36.46 -4.36
C ILE A 670 -1.94 -36.33 -3.04
N VAL A 671 -2.02 -37.37 -2.20
CA VAL A 671 -1.38 -37.44 -0.87
C VAL A 671 0.12 -37.75 -0.98
N ASN A 672 0.50 -38.62 -1.91
CA ASN A 672 1.88 -38.95 -2.22
C ASN A 672 2.10 -38.97 -3.73
N THR A 673 3.31 -38.57 -4.16
CA THR A 673 3.62 -38.45 -5.59
C THR A 673 3.42 -39.78 -6.32
N ILE A 674 2.61 -39.77 -7.39
CA ILE A 674 2.30 -40.97 -8.18
C ILE A 674 3.05 -40.89 -9.51
N SER A 675 3.74 -41.97 -9.86
CA SER A 675 4.43 -42.11 -11.16
C SER A 675 3.78 -43.22 -11.96
N GLY A 676 3.32 -42.92 -13.17
CA GLY A 676 2.61 -43.87 -14.04
C GLY A 676 1.21 -43.40 -14.44
N ARG A 677 0.57 -44.20 -15.30
CA ARG A 677 -0.77 -43.90 -15.84
C ARG A 677 -1.83 -44.48 -14.92
N ILE A 678 -2.72 -43.62 -14.47
CA ILE A 678 -3.89 -43.97 -13.65
C ILE A 678 -5.14 -43.90 -14.52
N THR A 679 -6.03 -44.87 -14.37
CA THR A 679 -7.28 -44.95 -15.13
C THR A 679 -8.46 -44.98 -14.16
N LEU A 680 -9.47 -44.19 -14.46
CA LEU A 680 -10.71 -44.11 -13.71
C LEU A 680 -11.74 -45.03 -14.36
N VAL A 681 -12.15 -46.07 -13.65
CA VAL A 681 -13.11 -47.07 -14.11
C VAL A 681 -14.44 -46.85 -13.41
N PHE A 682 -15.50 -46.79 -14.19
CA PHE A 682 -16.87 -46.71 -13.69
C PHE A 682 -17.62 -47.98 -14.08
N ASP A 683 -18.04 -48.75 -13.07
CA ASP A 683 -18.90 -49.91 -13.26
C ASP A 683 -20.30 -49.61 -12.72
N LEU A 684 -21.33 -49.98 -13.47
CA LEU A 684 -22.69 -50.03 -12.97
C LEU A 684 -23.03 -51.46 -12.59
N ILE A 685 -23.30 -51.68 -11.31
CA ILE A 685 -23.53 -53.00 -10.73
C ILE A 685 -25.00 -53.10 -10.33
N HIS A 686 -25.71 -54.09 -10.85
CA HIS A 686 -27.09 -54.37 -10.46
C HIS A 686 -27.16 -54.90 -9.01
N GLU A 687 -28.29 -54.75 -8.32
CA GLU A 687 -28.46 -55.20 -6.92
C GLU A 687 -28.17 -56.70 -6.69
N ASN A 688 -28.17 -57.52 -7.75
CA ASN A 688 -27.80 -58.94 -7.69
C ASN A 688 -26.29 -59.20 -7.79
N GLY A 689 -25.46 -58.17 -8.02
CA GLY A 689 -24.01 -58.24 -8.15
C GLY A 689 -23.46 -58.27 -9.59
N ASP A 690 -24.31 -58.27 -10.61
CA ASP A 690 -23.86 -58.31 -12.02
C ASP A 690 -23.40 -56.91 -12.49
N ILE A 691 -22.23 -56.83 -13.12
CA ILE A 691 -21.78 -55.61 -13.83
C ILE A 691 -22.54 -55.53 -15.15
N VAL A 692 -23.42 -54.53 -15.27
CA VAL A 692 -24.27 -54.32 -16.45
C VAL A 692 -23.75 -53.25 -17.41
N PHE A 693 -22.81 -52.43 -16.96
CA PHE A 693 -22.10 -51.43 -17.75
C PHE A 693 -20.72 -51.20 -17.13
N SER A 694 -19.71 -51.00 -17.97
CA SER A 694 -18.35 -50.65 -17.53
C SER A 694 -17.74 -49.69 -18.56
N SER A 695 -17.01 -48.69 -18.07
CA SER A 695 -16.26 -47.76 -18.90
C SER A 695 -15.00 -47.29 -18.20
N ASP A 696 -13.91 -47.16 -18.93
CA ASP A 696 -12.65 -46.62 -18.46
C ASP A 696 -12.38 -45.23 -19.07
N HIS A 697 -11.84 -44.33 -18.25
CA HIS A 697 -11.57 -42.94 -18.58
C HIS A 697 -10.16 -42.57 -18.13
N GLU A 698 -9.50 -41.70 -18.88
CA GLU A 698 -8.23 -41.13 -18.42
C GLU A 698 -8.50 -40.30 -17.15
N PHE A 699 -7.70 -40.52 -16.10
CA PHE A 699 -7.84 -39.77 -14.84
C PHE A 699 -7.58 -38.27 -15.02
N SER A 700 -6.79 -37.89 -16.03
CA SER A 700 -6.60 -36.50 -16.44
C SER A 700 -6.29 -36.41 -17.94
N GLU A 701 -6.88 -35.43 -18.62
CA GLU A 701 -6.80 -35.23 -20.09
C GLU A 701 -5.37 -35.06 -20.65
N ASP A 702 -4.39 -34.77 -19.79
CA ASP A 702 -3.04 -34.35 -20.18
C ASP A 702 -2.00 -35.50 -20.18
N ASN A 703 -2.40 -36.77 -19.97
CA ASN A 703 -1.52 -37.95 -19.97
C ASN A 703 -0.16 -37.74 -19.26
N PHE A 704 -0.19 -37.60 -17.92
CA PHE A 704 1.01 -37.32 -17.12
C PHE A 704 1.88 -38.54 -16.85
N SER A 705 3.19 -38.29 -16.78
CA SER A 705 4.16 -39.23 -16.24
C SER A 705 4.31 -39.16 -14.71
N VAL A 706 4.01 -38.02 -14.08
CA VAL A 706 4.08 -37.82 -12.61
C VAL A 706 2.97 -36.88 -12.13
N LEU A 707 2.27 -37.25 -11.05
CA LEU A 707 1.33 -36.41 -10.31
C LEU A 707 1.96 -35.99 -8.97
N PRO A 708 2.18 -34.70 -8.73
CA PRO A 708 2.85 -34.23 -7.52
C PRO A 708 1.92 -34.28 -6.29
N LYS A 709 2.51 -34.44 -5.11
CA LYS A 709 1.80 -34.31 -3.83
C LYS A 709 1.19 -32.91 -3.68
N GLY A 710 -0.02 -32.83 -3.11
CA GLY A 710 -0.76 -31.57 -2.88
C GLY A 710 -1.56 -31.09 -4.09
N LEU A 711 -1.54 -31.85 -5.20
CA LEU A 711 -2.37 -31.56 -6.36
C LEU A 711 -3.83 -31.96 -6.09
N VAL A 712 -4.75 -31.02 -6.25
CA VAL A 712 -6.19 -31.27 -6.19
C VAL A 712 -6.77 -31.25 -7.61
N ILE A 713 -7.46 -32.31 -8.00
CA ILE A 713 -8.02 -32.50 -9.35
C ILE A 713 -9.54 -32.60 -9.28
N ASN A 714 -10.20 -31.88 -10.18
CA ASN A 714 -11.64 -31.98 -10.42
C ASN A 714 -11.88 -32.74 -11.73
N ASN A 715 -12.70 -33.78 -11.68
CA ASN A 715 -13.12 -34.52 -12.86
C ASN A 715 -14.64 -34.47 -13.01
N GLN A 716 -15.10 -34.38 -14.25
CA GLN A 716 -16.51 -34.49 -14.62
C GLN A 716 -16.66 -35.48 -15.77
N HIS A 717 -17.46 -36.53 -15.55
CA HIS A 717 -17.73 -37.57 -16.53
C HIS A 717 -19.23 -37.73 -16.76
N PHE A 718 -19.62 -38.01 -18.00
CA PHE A 718 -20.99 -38.34 -18.37
C PHE A 718 -21.05 -39.79 -18.84
N LEU A 719 -21.59 -40.68 -18.02
CA LEU A 719 -21.73 -42.09 -18.40
C LEU A 719 -23.04 -42.30 -19.14
N ARG A 720 -22.95 -42.79 -20.37
CA ARG A 720 -24.10 -43.13 -21.20
C ARG A 720 -24.45 -44.59 -21.00
N LEU A 721 -25.50 -44.82 -20.22
CA LEU A 721 -25.99 -46.17 -19.95
C LEU A 721 -26.78 -46.71 -21.15
N PRO A 722 -26.79 -48.04 -21.37
CA PRO A 722 -27.68 -48.66 -22.35
C PRO A 722 -29.14 -48.26 -22.12
N THR A 723 -29.83 -47.84 -23.17
CA THR A 723 -31.21 -47.33 -23.06
C THR A 723 -32.24 -48.40 -22.71
N ASP A 724 -31.88 -49.68 -22.84
CA ASP A 724 -32.65 -50.86 -22.50
C ASP A 724 -32.35 -51.41 -21.10
N ILE A 725 -31.50 -50.72 -20.32
CA ILE A 725 -31.18 -51.10 -18.95
C ILE A 725 -32.45 -51.27 -18.10
N MET A 726 -32.55 -52.36 -17.35
CA MET A 726 -33.75 -52.64 -16.58
C MET A 726 -33.96 -51.60 -15.46
N PRO A 727 -35.19 -51.11 -15.23
CA PRO A 727 -35.47 -50.30 -14.05
C PRO A 727 -35.20 -51.09 -12.77
N GLY A 728 -34.56 -50.47 -11.78
CA GLY A 728 -34.13 -51.18 -10.58
C GLY A 728 -33.15 -50.37 -9.72
N ASN A 729 -32.63 -51.01 -8.68
CA ASN A 729 -31.57 -50.45 -7.86
C ASN A 729 -30.21 -50.95 -8.37
N TYR A 730 -29.27 -50.03 -8.45
CA TYR A 730 -27.91 -50.26 -8.91
C TYR A 730 -26.93 -49.58 -7.97
N PHE A 731 -25.65 -49.88 -8.15
CA PHE A 731 -24.55 -49.14 -7.56
C PHE A 731 -23.62 -48.66 -8.67
N VAL A 732 -23.28 -47.37 -8.66
CA VAL A 732 -22.16 -46.84 -9.42
C VAL A 732 -20.90 -47.10 -8.60
N HIS A 733 -20.06 -47.99 -9.09
CA HIS A 733 -18.75 -48.29 -8.53
C HIS A 733 -17.70 -47.44 -9.25
N ILE A 734 -17.06 -46.55 -8.50
CA ILE A 734 -15.95 -45.70 -8.94
C ILE A 734 -14.66 -46.35 -8.46
N ASN A 735 -13.84 -46.80 -9.40
CA ASN A 735 -12.58 -47.47 -9.13
C ASN A 735 -11.43 -46.72 -9.79
N LEU A 736 -10.35 -46.50 -9.07
CA LEU A 736 -9.14 -45.87 -9.59
C LEU A 736 -8.02 -46.90 -9.65
N VAL A 737 -7.51 -47.22 -10.84
CA VAL A 737 -6.58 -48.34 -11.05
C VAL A 737 -5.22 -47.84 -11.54
N ASP A 738 -4.14 -48.31 -10.91
CA ASP A 738 -2.77 -48.15 -11.40
C ASP A 738 -2.44 -49.26 -12.42
N HIS A 739 -2.14 -48.87 -13.66
CA HIS A 739 -1.76 -49.82 -14.71
C HIS A 739 -0.50 -50.63 -14.39
N ASN A 740 0.40 -50.12 -13.54
CA ASN A 740 1.64 -50.83 -13.18
C ASN A 740 1.41 -51.94 -12.16
N GLN A 741 0.41 -51.79 -11.30
CA GLN A 741 0.18 -52.69 -10.16
C GLN A 741 -1.07 -53.55 -10.34
N SER A 742 -1.98 -53.19 -11.27
CA SER A 742 -3.28 -53.87 -11.45
C SER A 742 -4.08 -53.98 -10.14
N VAL A 743 -3.90 -53.01 -9.24
CA VAL A 743 -4.56 -52.91 -7.94
C VAL A 743 -5.37 -51.61 -7.92
N ALA A 744 -6.58 -51.68 -7.35
CA ALA A 744 -7.40 -50.52 -7.07
C ALA A 744 -6.73 -49.64 -5.99
N LEU A 745 -6.45 -48.39 -6.32
CA LEU A 745 -6.00 -47.36 -5.38
C LEU A 745 -7.15 -46.87 -4.51
N ILE A 746 -8.35 -46.75 -5.09
CA ILE A 746 -9.60 -46.36 -4.42
C ILE A 746 -10.76 -47.16 -5.01
N GLU A 747 -11.69 -47.57 -4.14
CA GLU A 747 -13.01 -48.09 -4.50
C GLU A 747 -14.10 -47.32 -3.74
N TYR A 748 -15.10 -46.81 -4.45
CA TYR A 748 -16.27 -46.14 -3.87
C TYR A 748 -17.55 -46.62 -4.54
N MET A 749 -18.58 -46.94 -3.76
CA MET A 749 -19.88 -47.37 -4.27
C MET A 749 -20.96 -46.37 -3.90
N HIS A 750 -21.72 -45.92 -4.91
CA HIS A 750 -22.84 -45.00 -4.73
C HIS A 750 -24.15 -45.64 -5.20
N PRO A 751 -25.18 -45.76 -4.35
CA PRO A 751 -26.46 -46.33 -4.76
C PRO A 751 -27.20 -45.40 -5.74
N ILE A 752 -27.72 -45.96 -6.82
CA ILE A 752 -28.55 -45.23 -7.79
C ILE A 752 -29.80 -46.03 -8.13
N LYS A 753 -30.92 -45.34 -8.29
CA LYS A 753 -32.17 -45.94 -8.75
C LYS A 753 -32.49 -45.52 -10.17
N ILE A 754 -32.65 -46.50 -11.06
CA ILE A 754 -33.08 -46.27 -12.43
C ILE A 754 -34.60 -46.47 -12.50
N LEU A 755 -35.33 -45.39 -12.78
CA LEU A 755 -36.77 -45.41 -12.97
C LEU A 755 -37.13 -45.81 -14.40
N ALA A 756 -38.23 -46.54 -14.53
CA ALA A 756 -38.81 -46.84 -15.84
C ALA A 756 -39.22 -45.55 -16.54
N ARG A 757 -38.85 -45.41 -17.81
CA ARG A 757 -39.38 -44.36 -18.67
C ARG A 757 -40.63 -44.89 -19.38
N ASN A 758 -41.67 -44.06 -19.46
CA ASN A 758 -42.85 -44.40 -20.25
C ASN A 758 -42.52 -44.26 -21.74
N ARG A 759 -42.09 -45.35 -22.37
CA ARG A 759 -41.74 -45.41 -23.79
C ARG A 759 -42.94 -45.90 -24.60
N ASN A 760 -43.18 -45.30 -25.76
CA ASN A 760 -44.21 -45.75 -26.69
C ASN A 760 -43.59 -46.71 -27.73
N TYR A 761 -44.22 -47.85 -27.98
CA TYR A 761 -43.81 -48.82 -29.00
C TYR A 761 -44.94 -49.18 -29.96
N VAL A 762 -46.10 -48.53 -29.80
CA VAL A 762 -47.27 -48.79 -30.63
C VAL A 762 -47.10 -48.01 -31.92
N ILE A 763 -47.00 -48.73 -33.04
CA ILE A 763 -46.98 -48.13 -34.38
C ILE A 763 -48.32 -47.42 -34.59
N PRO A 764 -48.32 -46.08 -34.79
CA PRO A 764 -49.55 -45.31 -34.96
C PRO A 764 -50.15 -45.56 -36.34
N GLU A 765 -51.48 -45.46 -36.45
CA GLU A 765 -52.13 -45.30 -37.75
C GLU A 765 -51.96 -43.85 -38.19
N THR A 766 -51.08 -43.60 -39.16
CA THR A 766 -50.76 -42.26 -39.66
C THR A 766 -51.61 -41.89 -40.87
N GLN A 767 -52.03 -40.63 -40.97
CA GLN A 767 -52.73 -40.08 -42.15
C GLN A 767 -51.90 -40.25 -43.43
N HIS A 768 -50.59 -40.04 -43.34
CA HIS A 768 -49.65 -40.18 -44.44
C HIS A 768 -48.49 -41.10 -44.04
N ILE A 769 -48.41 -42.28 -44.65
CA ILE A 769 -47.30 -43.22 -44.42
C ILE A 769 -46.10 -42.80 -45.26
N ILE A 770 -44.97 -42.58 -44.60
CA ILE A 770 -43.68 -42.31 -45.23
C ILE A 770 -42.67 -43.25 -44.56
N SER A 771 -42.00 -44.10 -45.34
CA SER A 771 -40.91 -44.94 -44.83
C SER A 771 -39.58 -44.33 -45.22
N ALA A 772 -38.98 -43.58 -44.30
CA ALA A 772 -37.68 -42.95 -44.48
C ALA A 772 -36.72 -43.37 -43.36
N ASN A 773 -35.48 -43.69 -43.71
CA ASN A 773 -34.46 -44.10 -42.75
C ASN A 773 -33.28 -43.11 -42.77
N TYR A 774 -33.05 -42.43 -41.65
CA TYR A 774 -31.94 -41.51 -41.44
C TYR A 774 -30.73 -42.25 -40.87
N SER A 775 -29.76 -42.55 -41.74
CA SER A 775 -28.44 -43.12 -41.39
C SER A 775 -28.51 -44.38 -40.52
N ASP A 776 -29.54 -45.21 -40.70
CA ASP A 776 -29.81 -46.42 -39.91
C ASP A 776 -29.96 -46.16 -38.40
N ASN A 777 -30.27 -44.91 -38.03
CA ASN A 777 -30.45 -44.46 -36.65
C ASN A 777 -31.94 -44.24 -36.33
N ILE A 778 -32.61 -43.47 -37.19
CA ILE A 778 -33.95 -42.92 -36.95
C ILE A 778 -34.82 -43.17 -38.18
N GLY A 779 -35.98 -43.79 -37.98
CA GLY A 779 -37.02 -43.93 -39.00
C GLY A 779 -38.08 -42.84 -38.89
N LEU A 780 -38.49 -42.24 -40.01
CA LEU A 780 -39.80 -41.60 -40.11
C LEU A 780 -40.78 -42.69 -40.53
N LEU A 781 -41.87 -42.87 -39.77
CA LEU A 781 -42.93 -43.84 -40.06
C LEU A 781 -44.09 -43.22 -40.86
N GLY A 782 -44.30 -41.92 -40.68
CA GLY A 782 -45.39 -41.18 -41.29
C GLY A 782 -45.62 -39.87 -40.56
N TYR A 783 -46.65 -39.16 -40.98
CA TYR A 783 -47.05 -37.89 -40.38
C TYR A 783 -48.56 -37.65 -40.52
N ASP A 784 -49.08 -36.85 -39.60
CA ASP A 784 -50.41 -36.27 -39.66
C ASP A 784 -50.29 -34.78 -39.97
N PHE A 785 -51.17 -34.28 -40.84
CA PHE A 785 -51.12 -32.91 -41.33
C PHE A 785 -52.52 -32.31 -41.38
N ILE A 786 -52.77 -31.34 -40.50
CA ILE A 786 -54.04 -30.62 -40.42
C ILE A 786 -53.81 -29.18 -40.87
N ASN A 787 -54.51 -28.77 -41.93
CA ASN A 787 -54.47 -27.42 -42.47
C ASN A 787 -55.63 -26.58 -41.90
N ASN A 788 -55.32 -25.56 -41.09
CA ASN A 788 -56.27 -24.63 -40.49
C ASN A 788 -56.13 -23.20 -41.09
N GLY A 789 -55.81 -23.09 -42.38
CA GLY A 789 -55.57 -21.82 -43.06
C GLY A 789 -54.10 -21.42 -42.98
N LEU A 790 -53.79 -20.33 -42.27
CA LEU A 790 -52.39 -19.90 -42.09
C LEU A 790 -51.65 -20.69 -41.00
N ASP A 791 -52.39 -21.40 -40.13
CA ASP A 791 -51.83 -22.26 -39.07
C ASP A 791 -51.95 -23.73 -39.47
N ILE A 792 -50.92 -24.49 -39.17
CA ILE A 792 -50.72 -25.88 -39.60
C ILE A 792 -50.31 -26.69 -38.39
N GLU A 793 -51.04 -27.75 -38.11
CA GLU A 793 -50.64 -28.74 -37.11
C GLU A 793 -49.97 -29.91 -37.84
N LEU A 794 -48.69 -30.13 -37.53
CA LEU A 794 -47.89 -31.23 -38.06
C LEU A 794 -47.52 -32.17 -36.91
N THR A 795 -47.84 -33.45 -37.05
CA THR A 795 -47.34 -34.49 -36.14
C THR A 795 -46.46 -35.47 -36.90
N LEU A 796 -45.20 -35.59 -36.50
CA LEU A 796 -44.23 -36.52 -37.09
C LEU A 796 -44.07 -37.74 -36.19
N TYR A 797 -44.10 -38.93 -36.80
CA TYR A 797 -43.95 -40.18 -36.06
C TYR A 797 -42.57 -40.78 -36.32
N TRP A 798 -41.67 -40.59 -35.38
CA TRP A 798 -40.30 -41.07 -35.43
C TRP A 798 -40.17 -42.42 -34.76
N GLN A 799 -39.24 -43.26 -35.21
CA GLN A 799 -38.86 -44.50 -34.56
C GLN A 799 -37.35 -44.60 -34.42
N ALA A 800 -36.84 -44.88 -33.22
CA ALA A 800 -35.44 -45.25 -33.04
C ALA A 800 -35.19 -46.65 -33.60
N TYR A 801 -34.33 -46.79 -34.59
CA TYR A 801 -33.90 -48.12 -35.08
C TYR A 801 -32.73 -48.70 -34.30
N LYS A 802 -32.01 -47.86 -33.54
CA LYS A 802 -30.98 -48.28 -32.57
C LYS A 802 -30.79 -47.23 -31.48
N SER A 803 -30.07 -47.60 -30.43
CA SER A 803 -29.58 -46.63 -29.44
C SER A 803 -28.60 -45.68 -30.11
N MET A 804 -28.74 -44.38 -29.82
CA MET A 804 -27.95 -43.33 -30.43
C MET A 804 -26.98 -42.73 -29.42
N GLU A 805 -25.77 -42.42 -29.86
CA GLU A 805 -24.76 -41.73 -29.05
C GLU A 805 -24.79 -40.21 -29.25
N ILE A 806 -25.57 -39.70 -30.20
CA ILE A 806 -25.60 -38.27 -30.52
C ILE A 806 -27.00 -37.73 -30.24
N ASP A 807 -27.05 -36.55 -29.62
CA ASP A 807 -28.27 -35.77 -29.40
C ASP A 807 -28.53 -34.91 -30.65
N TYR A 808 -29.13 -35.52 -31.68
CA TYR A 808 -29.45 -34.86 -32.92
C TYR A 808 -30.60 -33.86 -32.75
N LYS A 809 -30.56 -32.79 -33.53
CA LYS A 809 -31.71 -31.89 -33.72
C LYS A 809 -32.46 -32.30 -34.98
N HIS A 810 -33.79 -32.20 -34.93
CA HIS A 810 -34.59 -32.31 -36.14
C HIS A 810 -34.94 -30.91 -36.64
N PHE A 811 -35.15 -30.80 -37.95
CA PHE A 811 -35.62 -29.58 -38.58
C PHE A 811 -36.87 -29.82 -39.42
N VAL A 812 -37.73 -28.81 -39.50
CA VAL A 812 -38.81 -28.71 -40.50
C VAL A 812 -38.64 -27.40 -41.25
N HIS A 813 -38.56 -27.48 -42.58
CA HIS A 813 -38.44 -26.35 -43.48
C HIS A 813 -39.69 -26.20 -44.33
N ILE A 814 -40.10 -24.96 -44.55
CA ILE A 814 -41.27 -24.57 -45.32
C ILE A 814 -40.80 -23.77 -46.54
N TRP A 815 -41.17 -24.22 -47.73
CA TRP A 815 -40.72 -23.66 -49.01
C TRP A 815 -41.89 -23.08 -49.81
N LYS A 816 -41.70 -21.93 -50.46
CA LYS A 816 -42.64 -21.32 -51.42
C LYS A 816 -41.85 -20.88 -52.65
N ASN A 817 -42.17 -21.38 -53.85
CA ASN A 817 -41.45 -21.06 -55.10
C ASN A 817 -39.92 -21.22 -54.97
N ASP A 818 -39.46 -22.36 -54.45
CA ASP A 818 -38.04 -22.67 -54.17
C ASP A 818 -37.34 -21.75 -53.15
N GLN A 819 -38.08 -20.87 -52.48
CA GLN A 819 -37.56 -20.02 -51.40
C GLN A 819 -37.98 -20.57 -50.04
N LEU A 820 -37.01 -20.73 -49.13
CA LEU A 820 -37.26 -21.05 -47.72
C LEU A 820 -37.97 -19.85 -47.06
N VAL A 821 -39.19 -20.08 -46.56
CA VAL A 821 -40.07 -19.05 -45.97
C VAL A 821 -40.35 -19.27 -44.49
N GLY A 822 -40.02 -20.45 -43.96
CA GLY A 822 -40.09 -20.78 -42.54
C GLY A 822 -39.21 -21.97 -42.21
N GLN A 823 -38.66 -22.01 -40.99
CA GLN A 823 -37.89 -23.15 -40.48
C GLN A 823 -38.08 -23.30 -38.98
N LEU A 824 -38.00 -24.54 -38.49
CA LEU A 824 -37.99 -24.90 -37.08
C LEU A 824 -36.86 -25.90 -36.87
N ASP A 825 -35.99 -25.64 -35.89
CA ASP A 825 -34.84 -26.49 -35.53
C ASP A 825 -34.87 -26.73 -34.02
N THR A 826 -35.15 -27.96 -33.58
CA THR A 826 -35.30 -28.27 -32.16
C THR A 826 -34.84 -29.67 -31.80
N ILE A 827 -34.47 -29.86 -30.53
CA ILE A 827 -34.33 -31.21 -29.95
C ILE A 827 -35.76 -31.76 -29.74
N PRO A 828 -35.98 -33.07 -29.95
CA PRO A 828 -37.32 -33.66 -29.85
C PRO A 828 -38.02 -33.43 -28.49
N ILE A 829 -39.36 -33.36 -28.52
CA ILE A 829 -40.23 -32.92 -27.42
C ILE A 829 -39.74 -31.60 -26.82
N ASP A 830 -39.75 -30.50 -27.58
CA ASP A 830 -39.42 -29.14 -27.08
C ASP A 830 -38.10 -29.03 -26.28
N ASN A 831 -37.07 -29.77 -26.67
CA ASN A 831 -35.79 -29.89 -25.96
C ASN A 831 -35.79 -30.63 -24.62
N VAL A 832 -36.80 -31.47 -24.37
CA VAL A 832 -36.91 -32.26 -23.13
C VAL A 832 -36.48 -33.72 -23.32
N TYR A 833 -36.52 -34.25 -24.56
CA TYR A 833 -36.22 -35.67 -24.81
C TYR A 833 -35.30 -35.89 -26.00
N THR A 834 -34.00 -35.86 -25.71
CA THR A 834 -32.95 -35.97 -26.73
C THR A 834 -32.90 -37.36 -27.37
N THR A 835 -32.40 -37.43 -28.60
CA THR A 835 -32.34 -38.68 -29.37
C THR A 835 -31.46 -39.74 -28.71
N SER A 836 -30.42 -39.37 -27.95
CA SER A 836 -29.59 -40.36 -27.27
C SER A 836 -30.32 -41.09 -26.14
N TRP A 837 -31.49 -40.61 -25.71
CA TRP A 837 -32.29 -41.25 -24.67
C TRP A 837 -33.29 -42.26 -25.23
N TRP A 838 -33.52 -42.23 -26.56
CA TRP A 838 -34.51 -43.08 -27.22
C TRP A 838 -34.12 -44.55 -27.16
N GLY A 839 -35.08 -45.40 -26.82
CA GLY A 839 -34.91 -46.83 -26.71
C GLY A 839 -35.04 -47.49 -28.07
N LEU A 840 -34.48 -48.69 -28.21
CA LEU A 840 -34.62 -49.48 -29.43
C LEU A 840 -36.10 -49.66 -29.79
N ASN A 841 -36.47 -49.35 -31.04
CA ASN A 841 -37.83 -49.37 -31.59
C ASN A 841 -38.83 -48.42 -30.93
N GLU A 842 -38.39 -47.54 -30.02
CA GLU A 842 -39.26 -46.54 -29.42
C GLU A 842 -39.79 -45.59 -30.49
N ILE A 843 -41.07 -45.28 -30.38
CA ILE A 843 -41.79 -44.38 -31.27
C ILE A 843 -42.04 -43.07 -30.56
N LEU A 844 -41.58 -41.98 -31.16
CA LEU A 844 -41.81 -40.63 -30.69
C LEU A 844 -42.84 -39.94 -31.57
N ASN A 845 -43.83 -39.31 -30.91
CA ASN A 845 -44.80 -38.46 -31.57
C ASN A 845 -44.36 -37.01 -31.37
N GLU A 846 -43.88 -36.37 -32.42
CA GLU A 846 -43.43 -34.98 -32.40
C GLU A 846 -44.53 -34.09 -32.97
N HIS A 847 -45.25 -33.40 -32.10
CA HIS A 847 -46.32 -32.48 -32.49
C HIS A 847 -45.80 -31.05 -32.51
N MET A 848 -46.08 -30.32 -33.59
CA MET A 848 -45.69 -28.93 -33.74
C MET A 848 -46.76 -28.11 -34.46
N GLU A 849 -46.93 -26.88 -33.99
CA GLU A 849 -47.76 -25.86 -34.63
C GLU A 849 -46.85 -24.96 -35.49
N LEU A 850 -47.13 -24.90 -36.79
CA LEU A 850 -46.38 -24.11 -37.76
C LEU A 850 -47.32 -23.06 -38.36
N SER A 851 -46.81 -21.86 -38.63
CA SER A 851 -47.58 -20.82 -39.33
C SER A 851 -46.91 -20.43 -40.65
N VAL A 852 -47.70 -20.24 -41.70
CA VAL A 852 -47.25 -19.73 -43.00
C VAL A 852 -47.58 -18.24 -43.16
N PRO A 853 -46.79 -17.49 -43.94
CA PRO A 853 -46.93 -16.02 -43.99
C PRO A 853 -48.10 -15.50 -44.83
N SER A 854 -48.64 -16.29 -45.75
CA SER A 854 -49.70 -15.85 -46.69
C SER A 854 -50.36 -17.04 -47.41
N GLU A 855 -51.44 -16.81 -48.13
CA GLU A 855 -52.03 -17.77 -49.06
C GLU A 855 -51.03 -18.17 -50.17
N GLY A 856 -51.12 -19.40 -50.66
CA GLY A 856 -50.26 -19.93 -51.71
C GLY A 856 -49.85 -21.39 -51.51
N GLU A 857 -49.05 -21.91 -52.44
CA GLU A 857 -48.56 -23.29 -52.42
C GLU A 857 -47.25 -23.39 -51.62
N TYR A 858 -47.21 -24.30 -50.64
CA TYR A 858 -46.06 -24.52 -49.76
C TYR A 858 -45.64 -25.99 -49.74
N THR A 859 -44.33 -26.24 -49.71
CA THR A 859 -43.75 -27.58 -49.59
C THR A 859 -43.04 -27.71 -48.24
N PHE A 860 -43.26 -28.81 -47.54
CA PHE A 860 -42.68 -29.08 -46.22
C PHE A 860 -41.61 -30.17 -46.33
N THR A 861 -40.43 -29.91 -45.79
CA THR A 861 -39.34 -30.90 -45.74
C THR A 861 -38.81 -31.06 -44.33
N VAL A 862 -38.43 -32.28 -43.95
CA VAL A 862 -37.94 -32.62 -42.60
C VAL A 862 -36.61 -33.36 -42.66
N GLY A 863 -35.78 -33.22 -41.64
CA GLY A 863 -34.57 -34.02 -41.48
C GLY A 863 -33.93 -33.89 -40.10
N PHE A 864 -32.77 -34.52 -39.93
CA PHE A 864 -31.96 -34.47 -38.70
C PHE A 864 -30.55 -33.94 -39.00
N TYR A 865 -29.91 -33.34 -38.01
CA TYR A 865 -28.50 -32.97 -38.06
C TYR A 865 -27.83 -33.07 -36.68
N ASP A 866 -26.52 -33.20 -36.69
CA ASP A 866 -25.68 -33.13 -35.49
C ASP A 866 -25.43 -31.64 -35.14
N PRO A 867 -25.83 -31.17 -33.94
CA PRO A 867 -25.68 -29.77 -33.56
C PRO A 867 -24.23 -29.33 -33.32
N ILE A 868 -23.30 -30.26 -33.09
CA ILE A 868 -21.87 -29.98 -32.87
C ILE A 868 -21.15 -29.80 -34.21
N THR A 869 -21.33 -30.75 -35.14
CA THR A 869 -20.66 -30.74 -36.46
C THR A 869 -21.43 -29.94 -37.51
N GLN A 870 -22.72 -29.69 -37.27
CA GLN A 870 -23.69 -29.11 -38.21
C GLN A 870 -23.96 -29.97 -39.46
N GLU A 871 -23.54 -31.24 -39.46
CA GLU A 871 -23.75 -32.16 -40.58
C GLU A 871 -25.17 -32.78 -40.54
N ARG A 872 -25.85 -32.80 -41.68
CA ARG A 872 -27.18 -33.42 -41.84
C ARG A 872 -27.08 -34.93 -42.00
N LEU A 873 -28.05 -35.65 -41.45
CA LEU A 873 -28.13 -37.10 -41.58
C LEU A 873 -28.63 -37.47 -42.97
N ALA A 874 -27.90 -38.38 -43.62
CA ALA A 874 -28.32 -39.01 -44.85
C ALA A 874 -29.62 -39.78 -44.66
N VAL A 875 -30.55 -39.66 -45.60
CA VAL A 875 -31.86 -40.35 -45.59
C VAL A 875 -32.13 -41.14 -46.86
N TRP A 876 -32.69 -42.35 -46.67
CA TRP A 876 -33.07 -43.30 -47.70
C TRP A 876 -34.59 -43.53 -47.68
N MET A 877 -35.23 -43.63 -48.85
CA MET A 877 -36.68 -43.82 -48.99
C MET A 877 -36.99 -45.22 -49.53
N GLY A 878 -37.46 -46.14 -48.68
CA GLY A 878 -37.76 -47.54 -49.06
C GLY A 878 -36.54 -48.36 -49.55
N GLU A 879 -36.72 -49.69 -49.73
CA GLU A 879 -35.62 -50.63 -50.03
C GLU A 879 -34.97 -50.49 -51.43
N ASP A 880 -35.48 -49.65 -52.34
CA ASP A 880 -35.06 -49.60 -53.75
C ASP A 880 -34.71 -48.19 -54.31
N SER A 881 -34.56 -47.14 -53.50
CA SER A 881 -34.11 -45.82 -53.99
C SER A 881 -32.60 -45.60 -53.81
N GLY A 882 -31.86 -45.52 -54.92
CA GLY A 882 -30.40 -45.32 -54.93
C GLY A 882 -29.91 -43.88 -54.75
N ASP A 883 -30.80 -42.93 -54.47
CA ASP A 883 -30.47 -41.51 -54.30
C ASP A 883 -30.47 -41.12 -52.82
N LEU A 884 -29.27 -40.87 -52.30
CA LEU A 884 -29.01 -40.43 -50.93
C LEU A 884 -29.40 -38.94 -50.80
N LYS A 885 -30.42 -38.64 -50.01
CA LYS A 885 -30.86 -37.25 -49.72
C LYS A 885 -30.46 -36.85 -48.30
N GLU A 886 -30.64 -35.57 -47.96
CA GLU A 886 -30.40 -35.04 -46.60
C GLU A 886 -31.71 -34.64 -45.88
N TRP A 887 -32.86 -34.79 -46.55
CA TRP A 887 -34.19 -34.51 -46.01
C TRP A 887 -35.27 -35.26 -46.78
N VAL A 888 -36.45 -35.35 -46.16
CA VAL A 888 -37.66 -35.94 -46.74
C VAL A 888 -38.67 -34.83 -47.01
N GLU A 889 -39.22 -34.81 -48.22
CA GLU A 889 -40.36 -33.97 -48.57
C GLU A 889 -41.65 -34.67 -48.10
N LEU A 890 -42.43 -33.98 -47.25
CA LEU A 890 -43.65 -34.52 -46.65
C LEU A 890 -44.83 -34.35 -47.60
N THR A 891 -45.17 -33.11 -47.93
CA THR A 891 -46.29 -32.76 -48.80
C THR A 891 -46.15 -31.36 -49.37
N THR A 892 -46.84 -31.11 -50.48
CA THR A 892 -47.09 -29.79 -51.04
C THR A 892 -48.57 -29.47 -50.90
N VAL A 893 -48.89 -28.36 -50.22
CA VAL A 893 -50.27 -27.96 -49.90
C VAL A 893 -50.55 -26.55 -50.40
N LEU A 894 -51.67 -26.38 -51.09
CA LEU A 894 -52.21 -25.07 -51.44
C LEU A 894 -53.03 -24.53 -50.26
N ILE A 895 -52.58 -23.40 -49.72
CA ILE A 895 -53.27 -22.67 -48.65
C ILE A 895 -54.14 -21.61 -49.33
N PRO A 896 -55.48 -21.80 -49.32
CA PRO A 896 -56.42 -21.02 -50.11
C PRO A 896 -56.71 -19.64 -49.55
#